data_AF-A0A2G2MN94-F1
#
_entry.id   AF-A0A2G2MN94-F1
#
_cell.length_a   1.000
_cell.length_b   1.000
_cell.length_c   1.000
_cell.angle_alpha   90.00
_cell.angle_beta   90.00
_cell.angle_gamma   90.00
#
_symmetry.space_group_name_H-M   'P 1'
#
loop_
_entity.id
_entity.type
_entity.pdbx_description
1 polymer ?
#
loop_
_entity_poly.entity_id
_entity_poly.type
_entity_poly.pdbx_seq_one_letter_code
_entity_poly.pdbx_strand_id
1 'polypeptide(L)'
;MSILNGTKRISMLLFVILALLTTTFACTNQNETTNLSLNSERIREHLNVLISDEFEGRMIATKGNAKTISYIQEHFSEIGLIPAGSDGFLTDFKAVAPSLKSPIVFRVLDHHGSLVRELVQGEDFKTRFDSFSMGGKFSGETHVITEHRELADLEKKFDKKAILIDMSDEKITANRFDEEGIIELLKIKRAEVIIYKESGPLNVRDIRIGLKNTYIPARGVILLGVKEEVFNSLIEFSKKGYSIEVDSALAFSEIETHNVLGVIPGTSRSRSNYIMIATSFDGLGVDEQGTIHRSITNNATAVATMLEIAETIKENDLTFDSTIVFAAFNGQHTGFVGINDYARNMIIPHDRTQVIVLENIASNAGNPLIIGTFERDEATRQRSRLLVNRLSEIAIISGVEHTTDFEYFMSQHMAFRHMGTVAGVLTHGHIQEPATSSLLEQLSSAKTAGNIALGHITQYANIGVIGDIIHPFMYMSPFIFLLAILYMLKFYKRPKSETISSKYINKILDYPIVSTTSLFVVIGLAIILQVRHYVAETTGALHTNIEITFELVMIHLLETIPAMILLIYPFLVILVAVVVLTTIAMIVFAKKSSNIYAIITMIITYFSFLFVMMSVFRYDYLVVLPNLLSFNNAGIVLHTIITLVSLLITFIWMAEKNKIEGYDMTHIKVALCYTFVFLTITFITVAPFLSTDEMFQLMQSGSRVRF
;
A
#
# COMPACT_ATOMS: atom_id res chain seq x y z
N MET A 1 59.26 -7.82 -16.83
CA MET A 1 58.46 -6.59 -17.02
C MET A 1 57.42 -6.67 -18.16
N SER A 2 57.66 -7.40 -19.26
CA SER A 2 56.67 -7.57 -20.34
C SER A 2 55.46 -8.45 -19.97
N ILE A 3 55.64 -9.47 -19.13
CA ILE A 3 54.57 -10.38 -18.69
C ILE A 3 53.52 -9.66 -17.81
N LEU A 4 53.96 -8.72 -16.95
CA LEU A 4 53.08 -7.89 -16.11
C LEU A 4 52.23 -6.88 -16.89
N ASN A 5 52.63 -6.53 -18.12
CA ASN A 5 51.84 -5.67 -19.00
C ASN A 5 50.80 -6.46 -19.79
N GLY A 6 51.02 -7.76 -20.02
CA GLY A 6 50.06 -8.65 -20.68
C GLY A 6 48.86 -8.96 -19.79
N THR A 7 49.09 -9.31 -18.53
CA THR A 7 48.02 -9.60 -17.55
C THR A 7 47.13 -8.40 -17.26
N LYS A 8 47.71 -7.19 -17.18
CA LYS A 8 46.96 -5.93 -17.00
C LYS A 8 46.08 -5.57 -18.20
N ARG A 9 46.51 -5.88 -19.42
CA ARG A 9 45.70 -5.65 -20.63
C ARG A 9 44.55 -6.65 -20.73
N ILE A 10 44.79 -7.90 -20.35
CA ILE A 10 43.77 -8.95 -20.33
C ILE A 10 42.71 -8.65 -19.26
N SER A 11 43.11 -8.22 -18.06
CA SER A 11 42.16 -7.83 -17.01
C SER A 11 41.33 -6.60 -17.39
N MET A 12 41.93 -5.61 -18.04
CA MET A 12 41.23 -4.41 -18.53
C MET A 12 40.24 -4.76 -19.65
N LEU A 13 40.60 -5.68 -20.55
CA LEU A 13 39.72 -6.15 -21.63
C LEU A 13 38.55 -6.97 -21.08
N LEU A 14 38.79 -7.89 -20.15
CA LEU A 14 37.75 -8.66 -19.46
C LEU A 14 36.78 -7.75 -18.69
N PHE A 15 37.28 -6.70 -18.06
CA PHE A 15 36.47 -5.75 -17.29
C PHE A 15 35.62 -4.84 -18.19
N VAL A 16 36.17 -4.39 -19.33
CA VAL A 16 35.42 -3.64 -20.35
C VAL A 16 34.34 -4.51 -21.01
N ILE A 17 34.66 -5.78 -21.28
CA ILE A 17 33.67 -6.76 -21.78
C ILE A 17 32.57 -7.00 -20.75
N LEU A 18 32.90 -7.14 -19.46
CA LEU A 18 31.93 -7.30 -18.38
C LEU A 18 31.04 -6.05 -18.24
N ALA A 19 31.62 -4.85 -18.32
CA ALA A 19 30.88 -3.59 -18.27
C ALA A 19 29.95 -3.42 -19.49
N LEU A 20 30.42 -3.76 -20.70
CA LEU A 20 29.62 -3.75 -21.93
C LEU A 20 28.50 -4.80 -21.90
N LEU A 21 28.74 -5.97 -21.31
CA LEU A 21 27.71 -7.00 -21.09
C LEU A 21 26.64 -6.50 -20.09
N THR A 22 27.03 -5.81 -19.02
CA THR A 22 26.05 -5.27 -18.06
C THR A 22 25.21 -4.12 -18.62
N THR A 23 25.78 -3.26 -19.47
CA THR A 23 25.04 -2.15 -20.08
C THR A 23 24.13 -2.61 -21.22
N THR A 24 24.54 -3.65 -21.98
CA THR A 24 23.68 -4.25 -23.01
C THR A 24 22.48 -4.98 -22.40
N PHE A 25 22.66 -5.72 -21.30
CA PHE A 25 21.53 -6.34 -20.58
C PHE A 25 20.55 -5.33 -19.96
N ALA A 26 21.04 -4.18 -19.49
CA ALA A 26 20.19 -3.13 -18.94
C ALA A 26 19.35 -2.41 -20.02
N CYS A 27 19.89 -2.24 -21.23
CA CYS A 27 19.18 -1.58 -22.33
C CYS A 27 18.20 -2.50 -23.08
N THR A 28 18.36 -3.83 -23.04
CA THR A 28 17.51 -4.74 -23.83
C THR A 28 16.17 -5.04 -23.19
N ASN A 29 15.98 -4.83 -21.88
CA ASN A 29 14.72 -5.17 -21.19
C ASN A 29 13.76 -3.99 -20.94
N GLN A 30 14.14 -2.74 -21.25
CA GLN A 30 13.32 -1.57 -20.94
C GLN A 30 12.40 -1.09 -22.08
N ASN A 31 12.51 -1.64 -23.30
CA ASN A 31 11.92 -0.99 -24.48
C ASN A 31 10.68 -1.68 -25.10
N GLU A 32 10.20 -2.81 -24.61
CA GLU A 32 9.00 -3.46 -25.21
C GLU A 32 7.71 -3.32 -24.38
N THR A 33 7.77 -2.97 -23.09
CA THR A 33 6.59 -2.93 -22.20
C THR A 33 5.94 -1.55 -22.03
N THR A 34 6.51 -0.49 -22.61
CA THR A 34 6.08 0.91 -22.36
C THR A 34 4.79 1.34 -23.07
N ASN A 35 4.18 0.49 -23.92
CA ASN A 35 2.94 0.83 -24.65
C ASN A 35 1.74 -0.09 -24.37
N LEU A 36 1.85 -1.06 -23.46
CA LEU A 36 0.75 -1.97 -23.18
C LEU A 36 -0.26 -1.29 -22.24
N SER A 37 -1.48 -1.06 -22.71
CA SER A 37 -2.55 -0.42 -21.94
C SER A 37 -3.90 -1.02 -22.31
N LEU A 38 -4.79 -1.18 -21.32
CA LEU A 38 -6.14 -1.68 -21.54
C LEU A 38 -6.95 -0.76 -22.46
N ASN A 39 -7.82 -1.35 -23.26
CA ASN A 39 -8.75 -0.66 -24.14
C ASN A 39 -10.05 -0.30 -23.40
N SER A 40 -10.26 0.99 -23.13
CA SER A 40 -11.47 1.50 -22.47
C SER A 40 -12.75 1.15 -23.23
N GLU A 41 -12.67 1.02 -24.56
CA GLU A 41 -13.84 0.72 -25.38
C GLU A 41 -14.29 -0.73 -25.20
N ARG A 42 -13.36 -1.68 -25.10
CA ARG A 42 -13.70 -3.09 -24.79
C ARG A 42 -14.22 -3.26 -23.36
N ILE A 43 -13.65 -2.54 -22.40
CA ILE A 43 -14.24 -2.47 -21.04
C ILE A 43 -15.69 -1.98 -21.12
N ARG A 44 -15.97 -0.95 -21.93
CA ARG A 44 -17.31 -0.41 -22.14
C ARG A 44 -18.24 -1.42 -22.82
N GLU A 45 -17.76 -2.18 -23.79
CA GLU A 45 -18.52 -3.23 -24.48
C GLU A 45 -18.95 -4.34 -23.52
N HIS A 46 -18.01 -4.92 -22.76
CA HIS A 46 -18.33 -5.90 -21.73
C HIS A 46 -19.30 -5.33 -20.68
N LEU A 47 -19.03 -4.10 -20.24
CA LEU A 47 -19.87 -3.44 -19.26
C LEU A 47 -21.31 -3.30 -19.76
N ASN A 48 -21.53 -2.84 -21.00
CA ASN A 48 -22.86 -2.70 -21.59
C ASN A 48 -23.65 -4.01 -21.63
N VAL A 49 -22.97 -5.13 -21.91
CA VAL A 49 -23.59 -6.46 -21.87
C VAL A 49 -23.99 -6.81 -20.44
N LEU A 50 -23.04 -6.74 -19.51
CA LEU A 50 -23.25 -7.12 -18.10
C LEU A 50 -24.33 -6.28 -17.41
N ILE A 51 -24.47 -5.01 -17.77
CA ILE A 51 -25.47 -4.11 -17.18
C ILE A 51 -26.78 -4.08 -17.96
N SER A 52 -26.94 -4.84 -19.04
CA SER A 52 -28.17 -4.85 -19.84
C SER A 52 -29.36 -5.44 -19.07
N ASP A 53 -30.58 -5.11 -19.51
CA ASP A 53 -31.82 -5.63 -18.88
C ASP A 53 -31.88 -7.16 -18.90
N GLU A 54 -31.28 -7.77 -19.93
CA GLU A 54 -31.18 -9.21 -20.08
C GLU A 54 -30.44 -9.92 -18.94
N PHE A 55 -29.55 -9.20 -18.25
CA PHE A 55 -28.74 -9.69 -17.15
C PHE A 55 -29.39 -9.43 -15.79
N GLU A 56 -30.59 -8.83 -15.74
CA GLU A 56 -31.48 -8.75 -14.56
C GLU A 56 -30.78 -8.33 -13.24
N GLY A 57 -29.72 -7.50 -13.32
CA GLY A 57 -28.93 -7.08 -12.15
C GLY A 57 -28.08 -8.18 -11.50
N ARG A 58 -27.99 -9.36 -12.13
CA ARG A 58 -27.04 -10.46 -11.85
C ARG A 58 -27.08 -11.03 -10.43
N MET A 59 -28.17 -10.87 -9.69
CA MET A 59 -28.32 -11.51 -8.37
C MET A 59 -28.29 -13.03 -8.50
N ILE A 60 -27.63 -13.70 -7.56
CA ILE A 60 -27.58 -15.15 -7.49
C ILE A 60 -28.97 -15.80 -7.60
N ALA A 61 -29.06 -16.99 -8.22
CA ALA A 61 -30.31 -17.69 -8.54
C ALA A 61 -31.31 -16.92 -9.44
N THR A 62 -30.83 -15.95 -10.23
CA THR A 62 -31.61 -15.34 -11.32
C THR A 62 -31.13 -15.83 -12.69
N LYS A 63 -31.95 -15.61 -13.74
CA LYS A 63 -31.54 -15.90 -15.13
C LYS A 63 -30.35 -15.03 -15.52
N GLY A 64 -30.34 -13.78 -15.08
CA GLY A 64 -29.24 -12.85 -15.31
C GLY A 64 -27.89 -13.32 -14.75
N ASN A 65 -27.88 -13.94 -13.57
CA ASN A 65 -26.66 -14.53 -13.00
C ASN A 65 -26.18 -15.76 -13.80
N ALA A 66 -27.09 -16.65 -14.19
CA ALA A 66 -26.75 -17.80 -15.06
C ALA A 66 -26.19 -17.35 -16.43
N LYS A 67 -26.76 -16.28 -17.01
CA LYS A 67 -26.19 -15.64 -18.21
C LYS A 67 -24.81 -15.06 -17.97
N THR A 68 -24.56 -14.47 -16.79
CA THR A 68 -23.23 -13.93 -16.44
C THR A 68 -22.18 -15.03 -16.36
N ILE A 69 -22.51 -16.16 -15.75
CA ILE A 69 -21.63 -17.34 -15.71
C ILE A 69 -21.31 -17.78 -17.14
N SER A 70 -22.33 -17.98 -17.97
CA SER A 70 -22.18 -18.41 -19.36
C SER A 70 -21.32 -17.43 -20.17
N TYR A 71 -21.58 -16.12 -20.03
CA TYR A 71 -20.85 -15.05 -20.70
C TYR A 71 -19.35 -15.07 -20.39
N ILE A 72 -18.97 -15.23 -19.12
CA ILE A 72 -17.55 -15.28 -18.72
C ILE A 72 -16.90 -16.57 -19.25
N GLN A 73 -17.58 -17.71 -19.19
CA GLN A 73 -17.06 -18.98 -19.71
C GLN A 73 -16.86 -18.94 -21.23
N GLU A 74 -17.84 -18.41 -21.96
CA GLU A 74 -17.80 -18.26 -23.41
C GLU A 74 -16.64 -17.36 -23.80
N HIS A 75 -16.49 -16.19 -23.18
CA HIS A 75 -15.36 -15.31 -23.46
C HIS A 75 -14.01 -15.94 -23.12
N PHE A 76 -13.86 -16.58 -21.96
CA PHE A 76 -12.63 -17.30 -21.63
C PHE A 76 -12.31 -18.37 -22.69
N SER A 77 -13.31 -19.13 -23.13
CA SER A 77 -13.13 -20.15 -24.16
C SER A 77 -12.77 -19.55 -25.52
N GLU A 78 -13.44 -18.47 -25.93
CA GLU A 78 -13.24 -17.79 -27.22
C GLU A 78 -11.82 -17.26 -27.38
N ILE A 79 -11.27 -16.66 -26.32
CA ILE A 79 -9.90 -16.14 -26.33
C ILE A 79 -8.85 -17.21 -26.01
N GLY A 80 -9.27 -18.46 -25.77
CA GLY A 80 -8.39 -19.62 -25.60
C GLY A 80 -7.75 -19.75 -24.23
N LEU A 81 -8.40 -19.28 -23.16
CA LEU A 81 -8.04 -19.67 -21.80
C LEU A 81 -8.38 -21.14 -21.57
N ILE A 82 -7.59 -21.80 -20.72
CA ILE A 82 -7.83 -23.18 -20.33
C ILE A 82 -8.71 -23.19 -19.08
N PRO A 83 -9.69 -24.09 -18.98
CA PRO A 83 -10.50 -24.21 -17.78
C PRO A 83 -9.68 -24.63 -16.55
N ALA A 84 -9.96 -24.03 -15.39
CA ALA A 84 -9.30 -24.32 -14.11
C ALA A 84 -10.28 -24.58 -12.95
N GLY A 85 -11.52 -24.93 -13.29
CA GLY A 85 -12.54 -25.37 -12.35
C GLY A 85 -12.53 -26.88 -12.10
N SER A 86 -13.38 -27.33 -11.19
CA SER A 86 -13.65 -28.76 -10.96
C SER A 86 -14.47 -29.39 -12.08
N ASP A 87 -15.32 -28.59 -12.75
CA ASP A 87 -16.06 -28.98 -13.95
C ASP A 87 -15.86 -27.92 -15.05
N GLY A 88 -14.91 -28.19 -15.95
CA GLY A 88 -14.50 -27.20 -16.95
C GLY A 88 -14.05 -25.90 -16.27
N PHE A 89 -14.71 -24.79 -16.58
CA PHE A 89 -14.39 -23.48 -15.99
C PHE A 89 -15.04 -23.29 -14.61
N LEU A 90 -15.92 -24.18 -14.19
CA LEU A 90 -16.78 -23.98 -13.02
C LEU A 90 -16.20 -24.61 -11.76
N THR A 91 -16.35 -23.90 -10.64
CA THR A 91 -16.21 -24.49 -9.30
C THR A 91 -17.53 -24.33 -8.55
N ASP A 92 -18.06 -25.44 -8.07
CA ASP A 92 -19.39 -25.51 -7.46
C ASP A 92 -19.32 -25.13 -5.99
N PHE A 93 -20.32 -24.39 -5.52
CA PHE A 93 -20.50 -24.13 -4.10
C PHE A 93 -21.97 -23.89 -3.77
N LYS A 94 -22.28 -23.96 -2.48
CA LYS A 94 -23.63 -23.72 -1.96
C LYS A 94 -23.78 -22.30 -1.45
N ALA A 95 -24.90 -21.68 -1.77
CA ALA A 95 -25.25 -20.34 -1.30
C ALA A 95 -26.71 -20.29 -0.83
N VAL A 96 -27.07 -19.18 -0.20
CA VAL A 96 -28.45 -18.89 0.20
C VAL A 96 -28.93 -17.68 -0.60
N ALA A 97 -30.02 -17.84 -1.34
CA ALA A 97 -30.63 -16.77 -2.12
C ALA A 97 -31.92 -16.28 -1.46
N PRO A 98 -32.11 -14.95 -1.31
CA PRO A 98 -33.38 -14.38 -0.93
C PRO A 98 -34.33 -14.38 -2.13
N SER A 99 -35.62 -14.56 -1.86
CA SER A 99 -36.69 -14.39 -2.85
C SER A 99 -37.90 -13.78 -2.18
N LEU A 100 -38.50 -12.77 -2.82
CA LEU A 100 -39.78 -12.23 -2.40
C LEU A 100 -40.85 -12.66 -3.42
N LYS A 101 -41.76 -13.55 -3.01
CA LYS A 101 -42.75 -14.14 -3.93
C LYS A 101 -43.96 -13.23 -4.21
N SER A 102 -44.20 -12.26 -3.35
CA SER A 102 -45.25 -11.25 -3.49
C SER A 102 -44.89 -10.00 -2.70
N PRO A 103 -45.38 -8.81 -3.10
CA PRO A 103 -45.19 -7.59 -2.31
C PRO A 103 -45.62 -7.76 -0.86
N ILE A 104 -44.95 -7.06 0.05
CA ILE A 104 -45.28 -7.10 1.47
C ILE A 104 -46.56 -6.30 1.70
N VAL A 105 -47.53 -6.92 2.38
CA VAL A 105 -48.69 -6.19 2.91
C VAL A 105 -48.29 -5.58 4.24
N PHE A 106 -48.47 -4.28 4.41
CA PHE A 106 -48.25 -3.61 5.70
C PHE A 106 -49.39 -2.60 5.94
N ARG A 107 -50.25 -2.90 6.91
CA ARG A 107 -51.42 -2.09 7.26
C ARG A 107 -51.41 -1.69 8.72
N VAL A 108 -52.02 -0.55 9.00
CA VAL A 108 -52.37 -0.07 10.34
C VAL A 108 -53.88 -0.16 10.49
N LEU A 109 -54.33 -0.78 11.57
CA LEU A 109 -55.74 -0.98 11.90
C LEU A 109 -56.07 -0.30 13.23
N ASP A 110 -57.26 0.31 13.32
CA ASP A 110 -57.75 0.86 14.59
C ASP A 110 -58.20 -0.24 15.57
N HIS A 111 -58.74 0.16 16.72
CA HIS A 111 -59.25 -0.74 17.77
C HIS A 111 -60.49 -1.56 17.34
N HIS A 112 -61.13 -1.19 16.24
CA HIS A 112 -62.25 -1.93 15.64
C HIS A 112 -61.81 -2.84 14.48
N GLY A 113 -60.51 -2.84 14.14
CA GLY A 113 -59.97 -3.56 12.99
C GLY A 113 -60.20 -2.84 11.65
N SER A 114 -60.61 -1.58 11.65
CA SER A 114 -60.80 -0.80 10.43
C SER A 114 -59.45 -0.33 9.89
N LEU A 115 -59.27 -0.38 8.57
CA LEU A 115 -58.07 0.10 7.91
C LEU A 115 -57.89 1.61 8.15
N VAL A 116 -56.79 1.99 8.79
CA VAL A 116 -56.38 3.38 9.01
C VAL A 116 -55.42 3.83 7.92
N ARG A 117 -54.44 3.00 7.59
CA ARG A 117 -53.43 3.27 6.57
C ARG A 117 -52.88 1.97 6.02
N GLU A 118 -52.73 1.89 4.71
CA GLU A 118 -51.93 0.88 4.03
C GLU A 118 -50.61 1.55 3.62
N LEU A 119 -49.49 0.95 3.99
CA LEU A 119 -48.16 1.45 3.67
C LEU A 119 -47.68 0.86 2.35
N VAL A 120 -46.98 1.66 1.56
CA VAL A 120 -46.53 1.30 0.21
C VAL A 120 -45.03 0.94 0.23
N GLN A 121 -44.67 -0.25 -0.24
CA GLN A 121 -43.26 -0.67 -0.30
C GLN A 121 -42.47 0.16 -1.34
N GLY A 122 -41.28 0.62 -0.96
CA GLY A 122 -40.44 1.55 -1.73
C GLY A 122 -40.76 3.03 -1.47
N GLU A 123 -41.99 3.34 -1.05
CA GLU A 123 -42.41 4.71 -0.73
C GLU A 123 -42.44 4.98 0.78
N ASP A 124 -43.04 4.09 1.57
CA ASP A 124 -43.16 4.22 3.02
C ASP A 124 -42.14 3.36 3.77
N PHE A 125 -41.81 2.18 3.21
CA PHE A 125 -40.91 1.21 3.84
C PHE A 125 -40.13 0.36 2.83
N LYS A 126 -39.05 -0.27 3.27
CA LYS A 126 -38.31 -1.29 2.52
C LYS A 126 -38.05 -2.54 3.36
N THR A 127 -37.80 -3.66 2.68
CA THR A 127 -37.37 -4.90 3.32
C THR A 127 -35.86 -4.93 3.44
N ARG A 128 -35.36 -5.40 4.58
CA ARG A 128 -33.95 -5.71 4.76
C ARG A 128 -33.70 -7.18 4.45
N PHE A 129 -32.76 -7.49 3.57
CA PHE A 129 -32.38 -8.86 3.23
C PHE A 129 -31.10 -9.24 3.99
N ASP A 130 -31.22 -9.65 5.24
CA ASP A 130 -30.07 -10.05 6.05
C ASP A 130 -30.25 -11.46 6.65
N SER A 131 -29.27 -11.87 7.46
CA SER A 131 -29.25 -13.20 8.09
C SER A 131 -30.25 -13.36 9.25
N PHE A 132 -30.94 -12.30 9.65
CA PHE A 132 -31.99 -12.31 10.69
C PHE A 132 -33.39 -12.29 10.07
N SER A 133 -33.52 -11.78 8.85
CA SER A 133 -34.79 -11.65 8.14
C SER A 133 -35.47 -12.99 7.86
N MET A 134 -36.79 -13.00 7.93
CA MET A 134 -37.65 -14.11 7.50
C MET A 134 -39.04 -13.59 7.11
N GLY A 135 -39.70 -14.26 6.17
CA GLY A 135 -41.11 -14.01 5.88
C GLY A 135 -42.03 -14.53 6.97
N GLY A 136 -43.30 -14.18 6.89
CA GLY A 136 -44.31 -14.57 7.87
C GLY A 136 -45.51 -13.63 7.88
N LYS A 137 -46.47 -13.97 8.74
CA LYS A 137 -47.66 -13.16 8.99
C LYS A 137 -47.67 -12.70 10.44
N PHE A 138 -47.95 -11.43 10.64
CA PHE A 138 -48.12 -10.83 11.96
C PHE A 138 -49.37 -9.97 11.98
N SER A 139 -50.14 -10.08 13.07
CA SER A 139 -51.20 -9.13 13.38
C SER A 139 -51.20 -8.86 14.88
N GLY A 140 -51.12 -7.59 15.26
CA GLY A 140 -51.08 -7.21 16.67
C GLY A 140 -50.55 -5.81 16.91
N GLU A 141 -50.52 -5.41 18.18
CA GLU A 141 -50.00 -4.11 18.62
C GLU A 141 -48.47 -4.03 18.50
N THR A 142 -47.98 -2.80 18.30
CA THR A 142 -46.57 -2.46 18.37
C THR A 142 -46.12 -2.11 19.78
N HIS A 143 -44.83 -2.31 20.06
CA HIS A 143 -44.16 -1.84 21.25
C HIS A 143 -42.98 -0.93 20.86
N VAL A 144 -42.95 0.29 21.39
CA VAL A 144 -41.90 1.27 21.11
C VAL A 144 -40.80 1.15 22.17
N ILE A 145 -39.55 0.98 21.72
CA ILE A 145 -38.38 1.03 22.59
C ILE A 145 -37.85 2.45 22.58
N THR A 146 -37.69 3.03 23.77
CA THR A 146 -37.27 4.43 23.95
C THR A 146 -35.95 4.57 24.70
N GLU A 147 -35.52 3.53 25.43
CA GLU A 147 -34.25 3.52 26.15
C GLU A 147 -33.55 2.16 26.06
N HIS A 148 -32.21 2.15 26.00
CA HIS A 148 -31.41 0.92 25.95
C HIS A 148 -31.67 -0.06 27.10
N ARG A 149 -32.06 0.43 28.29
CA ARG A 149 -32.30 -0.43 29.46
C ARG A 149 -33.45 -1.41 29.24
N GLU A 150 -34.41 -1.06 28.38
CA GLU A 150 -35.51 -1.95 28.00
C GLU A 150 -35.01 -3.21 27.28
N LEU A 151 -33.90 -3.12 26.55
CA LEU A 151 -33.27 -4.28 25.90
C LEU A 151 -32.64 -5.24 26.91
N ALA A 152 -32.25 -4.76 28.08
CA ALA A 152 -31.70 -5.59 29.16
C ALA A 152 -32.79 -6.30 29.99
N ASP A 153 -34.05 -5.88 29.87
CA ASP A 153 -35.15 -6.44 30.63
C ASP A 153 -35.42 -7.91 30.26
N LEU A 154 -35.54 -8.79 31.27
CA LEU A 154 -35.78 -10.23 31.11
C LEU A 154 -37.27 -10.57 30.99
N GLU A 155 -38.17 -9.58 31.12
CA GLU A 155 -39.60 -9.80 30.95
C GLU A 155 -39.98 -10.22 29.52
N LYS A 156 -41.10 -10.95 29.38
CA LYS A 156 -41.70 -11.36 28.09
C LYS A 156 -42.30 -10.18 27.29
N LYS A 157 -41.83 -8.96 27.53
CA LYS A 157 -42.34 -7.70 26.97
C LYS A 157 -42.40 -7.72 25.44
N PHE A 158 -41.50 -8.47 24.80
CA PHE A 158 -41.34 -8.55 23.35
C PHE A 158 -41.89 -9.86 22.74
N ASP A 159 -42.38 -10.81 23.55
CA ASP A 159 -42.81 -12.12 23.07
C ASP A 159 -44.03 -11.97 22.15
N LYS A 160 -43.86 -12.35 20.87
CA LYS A 160 -44.89 -12.25 19.82
C LYS A 160 -45.41 -10.83 19.59
N LYS A 161 -44.54 -9.83 19.68
CA LYS A 161 -44.87 -8.42 19.40
C LYS A 161 -44.15 -7.91 18.15
N ALA A 162 -44.68 -6.81 17.61
CA ALA A 162 -43.97 -5.96 16.65
C ALA A 162 -43.25 -4.85 17.40
N ILE A 163 -41.98 -4.63 17.10
CA ILE A 163 -41.11 -3.71 17.83
C ILE A 163 -40.80 -2.50 16.95
N LEU A 164 -41.01 -1.30 17.47
CA LEU A 164 -40.58 -0.03 16.88
C LEU A 164 -39.32 0.44 17.59
N ILE A 165 -38.23 0.61 16.84
CA ILE A 165 -36.94 1.01 17.41
C ILE A 165 -36.20 2.01 16.51
N ASP A 166 -35.72 3.10 17.10
CA ASP A 166 -34.85 4.04 16.41
C ASP A 166 -33.39 3.70 16.71
N MET A 167 -32.74 3.00 15.78
CA MET A 167 -31.35 2.58 15.92
C MET A 167 -30.35 3.75 15.77
N SER A 168 -30.82 4.95 15.42
CA SER A 168 -30.01 6.18 15.39
C SER A 168 -30.06 6.96 16.70
N ASP A 169 -30.97 6.63 17.62
CA ASP A 169 -31.12 7.35 18.88
C ASP A 169 -29.97 7.00 19.84
N GLU A 170 -29.25 8.01 20.31
CA GLU A 170 -28.16 7.88 21.29
C GLU A 170 -28.60 7.15 22.56
N LYS A 171 -29.86 7.26 22.97
CA LYS A 171 -30.38 6.54 24.15
C LYS A 171 -30.47 5.04 23.94
N ILE A 172 -30.60 4.60 22.69
CA ILE A 172 -30.60 3.19 22.28
C ILE A 172 -29.17 2.72 22.04
N THR A 173 -28.36 3.51 21.32
CA THR A 173 -26.97 3.18 20.97
C THR A 173 -25.97 3.39 22.11
N ALA A 174 -26.37 4.04 23.22
CA ALA A 174 -25.62 4.05 24.48
C ALA A 174 -25.44 2.64 25.10
N ASN A 175 -26.09 1.62 24.52
CA ASN A 175 -25.82 0.24 24.82
C ASN A 175 -24.45 -0.22 24.26
N ARG A 176 -23.89 -1.31 24.78
CA ARG A 176 -22.64 -1.90 24.25
C ARG A 176 -22.85 -2.73 22.97
N PHE A 177 -24.08 -2.84 22.48
CA PHE A 177 -24.41 -3.65 21.30
C PHE A 177 -24.50 -2.77 20.06
N ASP A 178 -23.95 -3.28 18.97
CA ASP A 178 -24.20 -2.75 17.63
C ASP A 178 -25.63 -3.12 17.16
N GLU A 179 -25.99 -2.62 15.97
CA GLU A 179 -27.30 -2.86 15.36
C GLU A 179 -27.66 -4.36 15.30
N GLU A 180 -26.70 -5.19 14.87
CA GLU A 180 -26.86 -6.65 14.78
C GLU A 180 -27.11 -7.27 16.15
N GLY A 181 -26.34 -6.87 17.17
CA GLY A 181 -26.53 -7.32 18.54
C GLY A 181 -27.92 -6.99 19.08
N ILE A 182 -28.47 -5.83 18.74
CA ILE A 182 -29.83 -5.43 19.11
C ILE A 182 -30.87 -6.32 18.41
N ILE A 183 -30.73 -6.56 17.10
CA ILE A 183 -31.64 -7.42 16.34
C ILE A 183 -31.63 -8.85 16.91
N GLU A 184 -30.43 -9.40 17.18
CA GLU A 184 -30.30 -10.76 17.74
C GLU A 184 -30.93 -10.85 19.14
N LEU A 185 -30.76 -9.83 19.99
CA LEU A 185 -31.43 -9.76 21.29
C LEU A 185 -32.95 -9.77 21.15
N LEU A 186 -33.52 -8.97 20.26
CA LEU A 186 -34.97 -8.90 20.04
C LEU A 186 -35.52 -10.22 19.47
N LYS A 187 -34.77 -10.87 18.57
CA LYS A 187 -35.08 -12.22 18.06
C LYS A 187 -35.08 -13.26 19.18
N ILE A 188 -34.07 -13.27 20.06
CA ILE A 188 -34.03 -14.15 21.24
C ILE A 188 -35.23 -13.91 22.16
N LYS A 189 -35.64 -12.64 22.32
CA LYS A 189 -36.84 -12.23 23.06
C LYS A 189 -38.16 -12.46 22.31
N ARG A 190 -38.11 -13.13 21.16
CA ARG A 190 -39.26 -13.60 20.37
C ARG A 190 -40.12 -12.47 19.77
N ALA A 191 -39.51 -11.34 19.43
CA ALA A 191 -40.12 -10.38 18.52
C ALA A 191 -40.44 -11.08 17.18
N GLU A 192 -41.58 -10.76 16.57
CA GLU A 192 -41.98 -11.33 15.27
C GLU A 192 -41.76 -10.32 14.13
N VAL A 193 -41.85 -9.03 14.44
CA VAL A 193 -41.57 -7.92 13.51
C VAL A 193 -40.66 -6.92 14.20
N ILE A 194 -39.62 -6.44 13.50
CA ILE A 194 -38.80 -5.30 13.92
C ILE A 194 -38.92 -4.24 12.84
N ILE A 195 -39.44 -3.08 13.22
CA ILE A 195 -39.60 -1.90 12.37
C ILE A 195 -38.62 -0.85 12.89
N TYR A 196 -37.67 -0.47 12.04
CA TYR A 196 -36.64 0.50 12.40
C TYR A 196 -36.72 1.75 11.52
N LYS A 197 -36.27 2.88 12.07
CA LYS A 197 -36.18 4.14 11.33
C LYS A 197 -35.05 4.05 10.32
N GLU A 198 -35.37 4.12 9.04
CA GLU A 198 -34.40 4.06 7.94
C GLU A 198 -33.86 5.46 7.64
N SER A 199 -32.55 5.64 7.79
CA SER A 199 -31.86 6.90 7.51
C SER A 199 -31.48 7.07 6.04
N GLY A 200 -31.37 5.96 5.29
CA GLY A 200 -31.01 5.97 3.88
C GLY A 200 -32.22 6.06 2.93
N PRO A 201 -31.97 6.13 1.62
CA PRO A 201 -33.03 6.07 0.63
C PRO A 201 -33.74 4.70 0.70
N LEU A 202 -35.05 4.68 0.46
CA LEU A 202 -35.82 3.44 0.40
C LEU A 202 -35.63 2.65 -0.89
N ASN A 203 -35.21 3.32 -1.97
CA ASN A 203 -34.94 2.72 -3.27
C ASN A 203 -33.53 2.10 -3.37
N VAL A 204 -32.72 2.16 -2.32
CA VAL A 204 -31.44 1.45 -2.25
C VAL A 204 -31.68 0.04 -1.72
N ARG A 205 -31.43 -0.94 -2.59
CA ARG A 205 -31.49 -2.36 -2.23
C ARG A 205 -30.20 -2.77 -1.53
N ASP A 206 -30.33 -3.51 -0.43
CA ASP A 206 -29.19 -4.01 0.34
C ASP A 206 -29.43 -5.47 0.73
N ILE A 207 -28.50 -6.34 0.33
CA ILE A 207 -28.50 -7.77 0.63
C ILE A 207 -27.21 -8.05 1.41
N ARG A 208 -27.39 -8.49 2.66
CA ARG A 208 -26.34 -8.72 3.67
C ARG A 208 -26.43 -10.12 4.27
N ILE A 209 -26.64 -11.12 3.42
CA ILE A 209 -26.72 -12.51 3.87
C ILE A 209 -25.28 -12.99 4.13
N GLY A 210 -25.04 -13.78 5.18
CA GLY A 210 -23.81 -14.58 5.28
C GLY A 210 -22.50 -13.86 5.67
N LEU A 211 -22.49 -12.56 5.99
CA LEU A 211 -21.27 -11.83 6.42
C LEU A 211 -20.51 -12.47 7.60
N LYS A 212 -21.11 -13.42 8.34
CA LYS A 212 -20.50 -14.12 9.49
C LYS A 212 -20.82 -15.64 9.55
N ASN A 213 -20.86 -16.36 8.42
CA ASN A 213 -21.14 -17.81 8.36
C ASN A 213 -22.52 -18.24 8.87
N THR A 214 -23.53 -17.37 8.75
CA THR A 214 -24.90 -17.66 9.16
C THR A 214 -25.67 -18.39 8.06
N TYR A 215 -25.97 -19.67 8.31
CA TYR A 215 -26.95 -20.47 7.58
C TYR A 215 -28.34 -19.81 7.63
N ILE A 216 -29.27 -20.27 6.76
CA ILE A 216 -30.69 -19.91 6.83
C ILE A 216 -31.13 -19.95 8.30
N PRO A 217 -31.57 -18.83 8.89
CA PRO A 217 -31.87 -18.79 10.31
C PRO A 217 -32.99 -19.80 10.61
N ALA A 218 -32.77 -20.72 11.56
CA ALA A 218 -33.80 -21.67 12.00
C ALA A 218 -35.07 -20.95 12.51
N ARG A 219 -34.91 -19.69 12.93
CA ARG A 219 -35.96 -18.72 13.20
C ARG A 219 -35.43 -17.32 12.89
N GLY A 220 -36.12 -16.59 12.02
CA GLY A 220 -35.86 -15.16 11.78
C GLY A 220 -37.00 -14.28 12.28
N VAL A 221 -36.96 -13.00 11.92
CA VAL A 221 -37.97 -11.98 12.22
C VAL A 221 -38.27 -11.18 10.95
N ILE A 222 -39.46 -10.58 10.86
CA ILE A 222 -39.77 -9.69 9.75
C ILE A 222 -39.09 -8.34 10.02
N LEU A 223 -38.03 -8.01 9.27
CA LEU A 223 -37.30 -6.73 9.38
C LEU A 223 -37.74 -5.74 8.31
N LEU A 224 -38.22 -4.58 8.75
CA LEU A 224 -38.69 -3.50 7.88
C LEU A 224 -38.06 -2.16 8.27
N GLY A 225 -37.41 -1.51 7.31
CA GLY A 225 -36.96 -0.13 7.46
C GLY A 225 -38.04 0.82 6.95
N VAL A 226 -38.44 1.80 7.75
CA VAL A 226 -39.48 2.80 7.39
C VAL A 226 -38.90 4.19 7.33
N LYS A 227 -39.43 5.05 6.44
CA LYS A 227 -39.07 6.48 6.44
C LYS A 227 -39.39 7.13 7.78
N GLU A 228 -38.63 8.17 8.14
CA GLU A 228 -38.80 8.90 9.40
C GLU A 228 -40.24 9.35 9.67
N GLU A 229 -40.92 9.93 8.68
CA GLU A 229 -42.32 10.39 8.81
C GLU A 229 -43.29 9.22 9.11
N VAL A 230 -43.04 8.07 8.49
CA VAL A 230 -43.82 6.84 8.70
C VAL A 230 -43.53 6.27 10.08
N PHE A 231 -42.26 6.22 10.49
CA PHE A 231 -41.84 5.77 11.82
C PHE A 231 -42.51 6.59 12.92
N ASN A 232 -42.49 7.92 12.81
CA ASN A 232 -43.14 8.82 13.75
C ASN A 232 -44.68 8.61 13.78
N SER A 233 -45.30 8.39 12.62
CA SER A 233 -46.73 8.05 12.55
C SER A 233 -47.05 6.72 13.25
N LEU A 234 -46.20 5.70 13.09
CA LEU A 234 -46.35 4.40 13.75
C LEU A 234 -46.23 4.50 15.27
N ILE A 235 -45.35 5.38 15.80
CA ILE A 235 -45.29 5.68 17.24
C ILE A 235 -46.62 6.26 17.73
N GLU A 236 -47.19 7.23 17.00
CA GLU A 236 -48.47 7.83 17.38
C GLU A 236 -49.64 6.83 17.30
N PHE A 237 -49.64 5.93 16.31
CA PHE A 237 -50.60 4.83 16.24
C PHE A 237 -50.42 3.85 17.41
N SER A 238 -49.17 3.52 17.77
CA SER A 238 -48.87 2.69 18.94
C SER A 238 -49.43 3.28 20.24
N LYS A 239 -49.31 4.60 20.45
CA LYS A 239 -49.88 5.29 21.63
C LYS A 239 -51.41 5.25 21.67
N LYS A 240 -52.06 5.17 20.51
CA LYS A 240 -53.53 5.02 20.39
C LYS A 240 -54.02 3.58 20.56
N GLY A 241 -53.11 2.61 20.75
CA GLY A 241 -53.45 1.20 20.84
C GLY A 241 -53.86 0.60 19.48
N TYR A 242 -53.40 1.18 18.38
CA TYR A 242 -53.67 0.63 17.05
C TYR A 242 -52.80 -0.60 16.82
N SER A 243 -53.29 -1.50 15.97
CA SER A 243 -52.56 -2.71 15.58
C SER A 243 -51.99 -2.58 14.18
N ILE A 244 -51.03 -3.43 13.85
CA ILE A 244 -50.51 -3.57 12.50
C ILE A 244 -50.81 -4.98 11.97
N GLU A 245 -50.94 -5.08 10.66
CA GLU A 245 -50.96 -6.33 9.91
C GLU A 245 -49.78 -6.33 8.93
N VAL A 246 -48.94 -7.37 9.00
CA VAL A 246 -47.81 -7.56 8.10
C VAL A 246 -47.88 -8.96 7.49
N ASP A 247 -47.83 -9.06 6.18
CA ASP A 247 -47.72 -10.33 5.43
C ASP A 247 -46.53 -10.24 4.49
N SER A 248 -45.44 -10.95 4.83
CA SER A 248 -44.21 -10.99 4.05
C SER A 248 -43.99 -12.38 3.48
N ALA A 249 -43.96 -12.48 2.15
CA ALA A 249 -43.64 -13.72 1.44
C ALA A 249 -42.13 -13.89 1.21
N LEU A 250 -41.30 -13.28 2.06
CA LEU A 250 -39.84 -13.42 2.00
C LEU A 250 -39.43 -14.86 2.32
N ALA A 251 -38.70 -15.47 1.40
CA ALA A 251 -38.18 -16.82 1.56
C ALA A 251 -36.69 -16.85 1.23
N PHE A 252 -35.98 -17.77 1.89
CA PHE A 252 -34.59 -18.07 1.59
C PHE A 252 -34.50 -19.51 1.11
N SER A 253 -33.76 -19.74 0.04
CA SER A 253 -33.51 -21.08 -0.49
C SER A 253 -32.01 -21.33 -0.57
N GLU A 254 -31.60 -22.51 -0.11
CA GLU A 254 -30.28 -23.04 -0.44
C GLU A 254 -30.25 -23.34 -1.94
N ILE A 255 -29.18 -22.91 -2.59
CA ILE A 255 -28.95 -23.06 -4.02
C ILE A 255 -27.54 -23.56 -4.25
N GLU A 256 -27.36 -24.24 -5.38
CA GLU A 256 -26.04 -24.55 -5.93
C GLU A 256 -25.74 -23.55 -7.04
N THR A 257 -24.51 -23.04 -7.06
CA THR A 257 -24.05 -22.06 -8.04
C THR A 257 -22.54 -22.21 -8.25
N HIS A 258 -21.98 -21.39 -9.13
CA HIS A 258 -20.63 -21.57 -9.63
C HIS A 258 -19.80 -20.29 -9.59
N ASN A 259 -18.51 -20.43 -9.27
CA ASN A 259 -17.48 -19.46 -9.67
C ASN A 259 -16.90 -19.88 -11.04
N VAL A 260 -16.30 -18.94 -11.77
CA VAL A 260 -15.71 -19.17 -13.10
C VAL A 260 -14.21 -18.90 -13.09
N LEU A 261 -13.41 -19.92 -13.42
CA LEU A 261 -11.95 -19.87 -13.39
C LEU A 261 -11.34 -20.30 -14.73
N GLY A 262 -10.58 -19.39 -15.35
CA GLY A 262 -9.80 -19.65 -16.56
C GLY A 262 -8.32 -19.32 -16.35
N VAL A 263 -7.43 -20.02 -17.05
CA VAL A 263 -5.98 -19.82 -16.92
C VAL A 263 -5.28 -19.63 -18.27
N ILE A 264 -4.25 -18.79 -18.24
CA ILE A 264 -3.21 -18.75 -19.27
C ILE A 264 -2.01 -19.51 -18.70
N PRO A 265 -1.66 -20.69 -19.25
CA PRO A 265 -0.63 -21.54 -18.68
C PRO A 265 0.74 -20.89 -18.77
N GLY A 266 1.51 -20.99 -17.69
CA GLY A 266 2.91 -20.56 -17.68
C GLY A 266 3.82 -21.51 -18.49
N THR A 267 4.94 -20.99 -18.97
CA THR A 267 5.94 -21.75 -19.75
C THR A 267 6.85 -22.63 -18.87
N SER A 268 6.97 -22.32 -17.58
CA SER A 268 7.85 -23.03 -16.65
C SER A 268 7.30 -24.42 -16.27
N ARG A 269 7.99 -25.47 -16.71
CA ARG A 269 7.55 -26.89 -16.59
C ARG A 269 7.80 -27.56 -15.24
N SER A 270 8.59 -26.98 -14.32
CA SER A 270 9.03 -27.71 -13.10
C SER A 270 8.46 -27.20 -11.77
N ARG A 271 7.95 -25.96 -11.72
CA ARG A 271 7.27 -25.36 -10.55
C ARG A 271 6.69 -23.99 -10.97
N SER A 272 5.50 -23.96 -11.55
CA SER A 272 4.84 -22.69 -11.90
C SER A 272 4.42 -21.96 -10.62
N ASN A 273 4.73 -20.66 -10.55
CA ASN A 273 4.08 -19.70 -9.66
C ASN A 273 2.76 -19.26 -10.30
N TYR A 274 1.84 -18.74 -9.50
CA TYR A 274 0.52 -18.29 -9.96
C TYR A 274 0.31 -16.82 -9.62
N ILE A 275 -0.22 -16.07 -10.58
CA ILE A 275 -0.75 -14.73 -10.35
C ILE A 275 -2.24 -14.79 -10.69
N MET A 276 -3.09 -14.55 -9.71
CA MET A 276 -4.53 -14.59 -9.84
C MET A 276 -5.11 -13.18 -9.84
N ILE A 277 -5.85 -12.84 -10.89
CA ILE A 277 -6.73 -11.68 -10.96
C ILE A 277 -8.13 -12.16 -10.56
N ALA A 278 -8.63 -11.64 -9.45
CA ALA A 278 -9.88 -12.07 -8.84
C ALA A 278 -10.90 -10.92 -8.83
N THR A 279 -12.17 -11.23 -9.05
CA THR A 279 -13.28 -10.27 -8.87
C THR A 279 -14.59 -10.98 -8.56
N SER A 280 -15.61 -10.26 -8.11
CA SER A 280 -16.97 -10.79 -7.94
C SER A 280 -17.89 -10.31 -9.06
N PHE A 281 -18.86 -11.12 -9.46
CA PHE A 281 -19.72 -10.80 -10.62
C PHE A 281 -21.22 -10.67 -10.32
N ASP A 282 -21.69 -11.17 -9.16
CA ASP A 282 -23.09 -10.97 -8.79
C ASP A 282 -23.41 -9.50 -8.52
N GLY A 283 -24.68 -9.18 -8.62
CA GLY A 283 -25.22 -7.87 -8.28
C GLY A 283 -26.47 -7.98 -7.42
N LEU A 284 -27.16 -6.85 -7.26
CA LEU A 284 -28.32 -6.75 -6.38
C LEU A 284 -29.62 -7.24 -7.03
N GLY A 285 -29.65 -7.48 -8.34
CA GLY A 285 -30.82 -8.05 -9.02
C GLY A 285 -31.96 -7.06 -9.27
N VAL A 286 -33.19 -7.58 -9.35
CA VAL A 286 -34.40 -6.76 -9.55
C VAL A 286 -35.15 -6.60 -8.24
N ASP A 287 -35.40 -5.36 -7.83
CA ASP A 287 -36.16 -5.07 -6.60
C ASP A 287 -37.65 -5.34 -6.75
N GLU A 288 -38.39 -5.11 -5.67
CA GLU A 288 -39.80 -5.43 -5.56
C GLU A 288 -40.69 -4.51 -6.40
N GLN A 289 -40.15 -3.35 -6.82
CA GLN A 289 -40.79 -2.41 -7.73
C GLN A 289 -40.50 -2.74 -9.20
N GLY A 290 -39.66 -3.74 -9.47
CA GLY A 290 -39.23 -4.11 -10.82
C GLY A 290 -38.03 -3.31 -11.33
N THR A 291 -37.38 -2.51 -10.47
CA THR A 291 -36.18 -1.77 -10.83
C THR A 291 -34.99 -2.71 -10.91
N ILE A 292 -34.26 -2.65 -12.02
CA ILE A 292 -33.03 -3.43 -12.20
C ILE A 292 -31.86 -2.67 -11.56
N HIS A 293 -31.27 -3.27 -10.52
CA HIS A 293 -30.05 -2.78 -9.89
C HIS A 293 -28.85 -3.28 -10.69
N ARG A 294 -28.31 -2.42 -11.54
CA ARG A 294 -27.28 -2.80 -12.53
C ARG A 294 -25.91 -3.10 -11.92
N SER A 295 -25.65 -2.67 -10.67
CA SER A 295 -24.42 -3.00 -9.95
C SER A 295 -23.19 -2.62 -10.79
N ILE A 296 -23.15 -1.36 -11.27
CA ILE A 296 -22.18 -0.90 -12.29
C ILE A 296 -20.78 -0.83 -11.67
N THR A 297 -20.65 -0.12 -10.56
CA THR A 297 -19.38 0.04 -9.84
C THR A 297 -19.05 -1.19 -9.00
N ASN A 298 -20.07 -1.83 -8.43
CA ASN A 298 -19.96 -3.01 -7.58
C ASN A 298 -20.80 -4.17 -8.16
N ASN A 299 -20.29 -5.03 -9.04
CA ASN A 299 -18.90 -5.10 -9.53
C ASN A 299 -18.79 -5.32 -11.06
N ALA A 300 -19.79 -4.90 -11.87
CA ALA A 300 -19.77 -5.13 -13.33
C ALA A 300 -18.50 -4.61 -14.01
N THR A 301 -18.04 -3.42 -13.60
CA THR A 301 -16.83 -2.81 -14.15
C THR A 301 -15.57 -3.62 -13.85
N ALA A 302 -15.49 -4.26 -12.68
CA ALA A 302 -14.35 -5.10 -12.30
C ALA A 302 -14.30 -6.40 -13.13
N VAL A 303 -15.44 -7.01 -13.41
CA VAL A 303 -15.56 -8.15 -14.35
C VAL A 303 -15.11 -7.73 -15.76
N ALA A 304 -15.62 -6.61 -16.27
CA ALA A 304 -15.25 -6.10 -17.58
C ALA A 304 -13.75 -5.81 -17.70
N THR A 305 -13.13 -5.27 -16.65
CA THR A 305 -11.68 -5.01 -16.61
C THR A 305 -10.87 -6.29 -16.54
N MET A 306 -11.33 -7.31 -15.79
CA MET A 306 -10.67 -8.62 -15.75
C MET A 306 -10.67 -9.29 -17.13
N LEU A 307 -11.81 -9.25 -17.85
CA LEU A 307 -11.91 -9.75 -19.21
C LEU A 307 -10.94 -9.02 -20.15
N GLU A 308 -10.91 -7.69 -20.09
CA GLU A 308 -10.00 -6.87 -20.90
C GLU A 308 -8.51 -7.15 -20.61
N ILE A 309 -8.14 -7.45 -19.36
CA ILE A 309 -6.76 -7.88 -19.02
C ILE A 309 -6.43 -9.20 -19.72
N ALA A 310 -7.34 -10.17 -19.69
CA ALA A 310 -7.15 -11.47 -20.33
C ALA A 310 -7.04 -11.33 -21.86
N GLU A 311 -7.93 -10.53 -22.47
CA GLU A 311 -7.92 -10.21 -23.90
C GLU A 311 -6.62 -9.53 -24.30
N THR A 312 -6.21 -8.48 -23.58
CA THR A 312 -4.96 -7.77 -23.84
C THR A 312 -3.75 -8.71 -23.83
N ILE A 313 -3.68 -9.64 -22.87
CA ILE A 313 -2.59 -10.62 -22.81
C ILE A 313 -2.62 -11.56 -24.03
N LYS A 314 -3.81 -12.04 -24.40
CA LYS A 314 -3.98 -13.00 -25.51
C LYS A 314 -3.77 -12.37 -26.88
N GLU A 315 -4.27 -11.16 -27.11
CA GLU A 315 -4.12 -10.43 -28.37
C GLU A 315 -2.67 -10.00 -28.65
N ASN A 316 -1.89 -9.73 -27.60
CA ASN A 316 -0.49 -9.36 -27.72
C ASN A 316 0.45 -10.57 -27.62
N ASP A 317 -0.08 -11.81 -27.67
CA ASP A 317 0.66 -13.07 -27.59
C ASP A 317 1.66 -13.12 -26.41
N LEU A 318 1.31 -12.49 -25.28
CA LEU A 318 2.20 -12.41 -24.14
C LEU A 318 2.29 -13.78 -23.45
N THR A 319 3.53 -14.18 -23.16
CA THR A 319 3.83 -15.44 -22.47
C THR A 319 4.58 -15.17 -21.18
N PHE A 320 4.29 -15.99 -20.18
CA PHE A 320 4.82 -15.81 -18.84
C PHE A 320 5.39 -17.11 -18.27
N ASP A 321 6.43 -17.03 -17.44
CA ASP A 321 6.90 -18.19 -16.65
C ASP A 321 5.84 -18.64 -15.63
N SER A 322 5.13 -17.68 -15.04
CA SER A 322 4.01 -17.90 -14.11
C SER A 322 2.71 -18.20 -14.86
N THR A 323 1.84 -19.01 -14.24
CA THR A 323 0.48 -19.22 -14.73
C THR A 323 -0.40 -18.05 -14.29
N ILE A 324 -1.11 -17.44 -15.23
CA ILE A 324 -2.04 -16.35 -14.93
C ILE A 324 -3.44 -16.93 -14.78
N VAL A 325 -4.10 -16.62 -13.67
CA VAL A 325 -5.42 -17.13 -13.33
C VAL A 325 -6.40 -15.96 -13.33
N PHE A 326 -7.52 -16.14 -14.01
CA PHE A 326 -8.65 -15.22 -13.96
C PHE A 326 -9.80 -15.91 -13.23
N ALA A 327 -10.21 -15.34 -12.10
CA ALA A 327 -11.20 -15.95 -11.21
C ALA A 327 -12.35 -14.97 -10.93
N ALA A 328 -13.54 -15.30 -11.42
CA ALA A 328 -14.77 -14.56 -11.17
C ALA A 328 -15.63 -15.31 -10.14
N PHE A 329 -15.87 -14.69 -8.99
CA PHE A 329 -16.57 -15.28 -7.85
C PHE A 329 -18.04 -14.82 -7.79
N ASN A 330 -18.91 -15.73 -7.37
CA ASN A 330 -20.34 -15.47 -7.21
C ASN A 330 -20.68 -15.31 -5.71
N GLY A 331 -21.81 -14.68 -5.41
CA GLY A 331 -22.33 -14.56 -4.05
C GLY A 331 -21.56 -13.60 -3.13
N GLN A 332 -21.06 -12.49 -3.67
CA GLN A 332 -20.52 -11.36 -2.90
C GLN A 332 -21.56 -10.80 -1.94
N HIS A 333 -22.77 -10.51 -2.44
CA HIS A 333 -23.87 -9.94 -1.65
C HIS A 333 -24.48 -10.95 -0.66
N THR A 334 -24.14 -12.22 -0.80
CA THR A 334 -24.50 -13.28 0.13
C THR A 334 -23.34 -13.68 1.04
N GLY A 335 -22.43 -12.74 1.33
CA GLY A 335 -21.42 -12.89 2.38
C GLY A 335 -20.09 -13.40 1.85
N PHE A 336 -19.75 -13.04 0.61
CA PHE A 336 -18.53 -13.50 -0.05
C PHE A 336 -18.43 -15.04 -0.12
N VAL A 337 -19.57 -15.73 -0.24
CA VAL A 337 -19.63 -17.20 -0.09
C VAL A 337 -18.81 -17.93 -1.17
N GLY A 338 -18.83 -17.48 -2.42
CA GLY A 338 -18.08 -18.14 -3.50
C GLY A 338 -16.57 -18.04 -3.33
N ILE A 339 -16.06 -16.84 -3.04
CA ILE A 339 -14.62 -16.63 -2.79
C ILE A 339 -14.16 -17.28 -1.49
N ASN A 340 -14.98 -17.29 -0.43
CA ASN A 340 -14.68 -17.99 0.83
C ASN A 340 -14.65 -19.51 0.66
N ASP A 341 -15.56 -20.07 -0.13
CA ASP A 341 -15.57 -21.49 -0.44
C ASP A 341 -14.32 -21.90 -1.24
N TYR A 342 -14.03 -21.15 -2.31
CA TYR A 342 -12.85 -21.40 -3.14
C TYR A 342 -11.54 -21.23 -2.37
N ALA A 343 -11.38 -20.18 -1.56
CA ALA A 343 -10.16 -19.96 -0.80
C ALA A 343 -9.88 -21.13 0.18
N ARG A 344 -10.93 -21.71 0.79
CA ARG A 344 -10.82 -22.86 1.69
C ARG A 344 -10.41 -24.14 0.97
N ASN A 345 -10.90 -24.33 -0.26
CA ASN A 345 -10.71 -25.54 -1.06
C ASN A 345 -9.95 -25.28 -2.36
N MET A 346 -8.94 -24.40 -2.31
CA MET A 346 -8.29 -23.87 -3.51
C MET A 346 -7.63 -24.99 -4.33
N ILE A 347 -8.08 -25.14 -5.58
CA ILE A 347 -7.49 -26.09 -6.54
C ILE A 347 -6.06 -25.66 -6.90
N ILE A 348 -5.84 -24.34 -6.94
CA ILE A 348 -4.54 -23.73 -7.23
C ILE A 348 -3.73 -23.60 -5.93
N PRO A 349 -2.45 -24.02 -5.89
CA PRO A 349 -1.65 -24.04 -4.67
C PRO A 349 -1.53 -22.68 -3.97
N HIS A 350 -2.07 -22.57 -2.75
CA HIS A 350 -2.07 -21.36 -1.92
C HIS A 350 -0.67 -20.76 -1.71
N ASP A 351 0.33 -21.62 -1.49
CA ASP A 351 1.70 -21.25 -1.11
C ASP A 351 2.51 -20.62 -2.24
N ARG A 352 2.04 -20.79 -3.49
CA ARG A 352 2.66 -20.30 -4.72
C ARG A 352 1.78 -19.33 -5.50
N THR A 353 0.69 -18.85 -4.89
CA THR A 353 -0.24 -17.93 -5.53
C THR A 353 -0.16 -16.54 -4.93
N GLN A 354 -0.07 -15.53 -5.80
CA GLN A 354 -0.35 -14.13 -5.47
C GLN A 354 -1.72 -13.77 -6.03
N VAL A 355 -2.57 -13.14 -5.22
CA VAL A 355 -3.92 -12.75 -5.62
C VAL A 355 -4.05 -11.23 -5.63
N ILE A 356 -4.54 -10.68 -6.73
CA ILE A 356 -4.95 -9.28 -6.85
C ILE A 356 -6.47 -9.27 -7.03
N VAL A 357 -7.19 -8.75 -6.04
CA VAL A 357 -8.64 -8.58 -6.13
C VAL A 357 -8.97 -7.21 -6.73
N LEU A 358 -9.82 -7.19 -7.75
CA LEU A 358 -10.43 -5.99 -8.32
C LEU A 358 -11.83 -5.82 -7.71
N GLU A 359 -12.04 -4.78 -6.92
CA GLU A 359 -13.29 -4.51 -6.21
C GLU A 359 -13.61 -3.02 -6.23
N ASN A 360 -14.78 -2.61 -6.71
CA ASN A 360 -15.17 -1.19 -6.77
C ASN A 360 -14.10 -0.29 -7.44
N ILE A 361 -13.54 -0.74 -8.56
CA ILE A 361 -12.44 -0.06 -9.27
C ILE A 361 -12.91 1.11 -10.14
N ALA A 362 -14.22 1.35 -10.20
CA ALA A 362 -14.81 2.52 -10.84
C ALA A 362 -15.15 3.57 -9.78
N SER A 363 -14.63 4.78 -9.94
CA SER A 363 -14.86 5.89 -9.01
C SER A 363 -15.03 7.22 -9.75
N ASN A 364 -15.56 8.20 -9.02
CA ASN A 364 -15.65 9.59 -9.45
C ASN A 364 -14.33 10.31 -9.17
N ALA A 365 -14.15 11.47 -9.80
CA ALA A 365 -13.02 12.37 -9.52
C ALA A 365 -12.91 12.72 -8.02
N GLY A 366 -11.73 12.52 -7.44
CA GLY A 366 -11.37 12.94 -6.08
C GLY A 366 -11.22 11.84 -5.03
N ASN A 367 -11.63 10.60 -5.31
CA ASN A 367 -11.31 9.47 -4.44
C ASN A 367 -10.06 8.74 -4.93
N PRO A 368 -8.94 8.75 -4.18
CA PRO A 368 -7.74 8.06 -4.57
C PRO A 368 -7.98 6.54 -4.66
N LEU A 369 -7.19 5.85 -5.47
CA LEU A 369 -7.17 4.39 -5.47
C LEU A 369 -6.60 3.90 -4.14
N ILE A 370 -7.20 2.87 -3.55
CA ILE A 370 -6.68 2.19 -2.36
C ILE A 370 -6.05 0.89 -2.82
N ILE A 371 -4.79 0.69 -2.41
CA ILE A 371 -4.06 -0.57 -2.58
C ILE A 371 -3.92 -1.20 -1.19
N GLY A 372 -4.76 -2.18 -0.92
CA GLY A 372 -4.94 -2.75 0.41
C GLY A 372 -4.41 -4.18 0.56
N THR A 373 -4.01 -4.54 1.78
CA THR A 373 -3.85 -5.93 2.24
C THR A 373 -4.28 -6.04 3.70
N PHE A 374 -4.33 -7.27 4.21
CA PHE A 374 -4.55 -7.58 5.62
C PHE A 374 -3.35 -8.31 6.25
N GLU A 375 -2.94 -7.85 7.44
CA GLU A 375 -1.83 -8.38 8.23
C GLU A 375 -2.31 -9.19 9.44
N ARG A 376 -2.30 -10.53 9.30
CA ARG A 376 -2.62 -11.44 10.41
C ARG A 376 -1.40 -12.01 11.13
N ASP A 377 -0.36 -12.39 10.39
CA ASP A 377 0.83 -13.09 10.91
C ASP A 377 2.12 -12.54 10.32
N GLU A 378 3.21 -12.60 11.10
CA GLU A 378 4.50 -11.98 10.80
C GLU A 378 5.19 -12.57 9.54
N ALA A 379 4.99 -13.86 9.26
CA ALA A 379 5.62 -14.55 8.14
C ALA A 379 4.96 -14.24 6.78
N THR A 380 3.64 -14.06 6.73
CA THR A 380 2.92 -13.66 5.51
C THR A 380 2.79 -12.14 5.35
N ARG A 381 2.99 -11.37 6.44
CA ARG A 381 3.08 -9.90 6.47
C ARG A 381 4.09 -9.39 5.43
N GLN A 382 5.29 -9.94 5.39
CA GLN A 382 6.34 -9.46 4.48
C GLN A 382 5.99 -9.70 3.00
N ARG A 383 5.47 -10.88 2.65
CA ARG A 383 5.13 -11.22 1.25
C ARG A 383 3.93 -10.43 0.72
N SER A 384 2.93 -10.14 1.55
CA SER A 384 1.76 -9.36 1.12
C SER A 384 2.06 -7.86 1.06
N ARG A 385 2.90 -7.34 1.97
CA ARG A 385 3.49 -6.00 1.85
C ARG A 385 4.26 -5.85 0.55
N LEU A 386 5.06 -6.85 0.17
CA LEU A 386 5.79 -6.82 -1.09
C LEU A 386 4.86 -6.71 -2.30
N LEU A 387 3.74 -7.46 -2.32
CA LEU A 387 2.73 -7.32 -3.38
C LEU A 387 2.16 -5.89 -3.44
N VAL A 388 1.72 -5.34 -2.30
CA VAL A 388 1.16 -3.98 -2.23
C VAL A 388 2.20 -2.93 -2.65
N ASN A 389 3.45 -3.07 -2.22
CA ASN A 389 4.54 -2.16 -2.61
C ASN A 389 4.81 -2.20 -4.11
N ARG A 390 4.79 -3.37 -4.75
CA ARG A 390 4.94 -3.51 -6.21
C ARG A 390 3.79 -2.82 -6.96
N LEU A 391 2.56 -3.04 -6.52
CA LEU A 391 1.39 -2.38 -7.09
C LEU A 391 1.45 -0.85 -6.91
N SER A 392 1.89 -0.39 -5.74
CA SER A 392 2.10 1.03 -5.45
C SER A 392 3.20 1.63 -6.34
N GLU A 393 4.33 0.95 -6.53
CA GLU A 393 5.39 1.39 -7.44
C GLU A 393 4.89 1.56 -8.88
N ILE A 394 4.12 0.59 -9.38
CA ILE A 394 3.49 0.67 -10.70
C ILE A 394 2.53 1.86 -10.78
N ALA A 395 1.74 2.11 -9.72
CA ALA A 395 0.84 3.26 -9.63
C ALA A 395 1.61 4.59 -9.65
N ILE A 396 2.72 4.71 -8.91
CA ILE A 396 3.59 5.89 -8.89
C ILE A 396 4.16 6.16 -10.29
N ILE A 397 4.71 5.14 -10.94
CA ILE A 397 5.29 5.24 -12.29
C ILE A 397 4.23 5.70 -13.30
N SER A 398 2.99 5.24 -13.11
CA SER A 398 1.84 5.58 -13.96
C SER A 398 1.20 6.93 -13.63
N GLY A 399 1.71 7.66 -12.63
CA GLY A 399 1.16 8.95 -12.20
C GLY A 399 -0.21 8.86 -11.53
N VAL A 400 -0.53 7.72 -10.91
CA VAL A 400 -1.83 7.44 -10.29
C VAL A 400 -1.81 7.83 -8.81
N GLU A 401 -2.71 8.71 -8.42
CA GLU A 401 -2.94 9.04 -7.01
C GLU A 401 -3.56 7.85 -6.28
N HIS A 402 -2.90 7.40 -5.21
CA HIS A 402 -3.34 6.25 -4.44
C HIS A 402 -2.89 6.33 -2.97
N THR A 403 -3.54 5.56 -2.13
CA THR A 403 -3.14 5.28 -0.74
C THR A 403 -2.85 3.79 -0.58
N THR A 404 -1.99 3.46 0.39
CA THR A 404 -1.69 2.08 0.76
C THR A 404 -2.24 1.80 2.16
N ASP A 405 -2.88 0.64 2.34
CA ASP A 405 -3.36 0.16 3.64
C ASP A 405 -2.84 -1.27 3.86
N PHE A 406 -2.11 -1.45 4.96
CA PHE A 406 -1.50 -2.72 5.30
C PHE A 406 -2.12 -3.39 6.54
N GLU A 407 -2.85 -2.64 7.37
CA GLU A 407 -3.16 -3.10 8.73
C GLU A 407 -4.57 -3.70 8.84
N TYR A 408 -5.60 -3.00 8.34
CA TYR A 408 -7.00 -3.35 8.62
C TYR A 408 -7.96 -3.14 7.45
N PHE A 409 -7.48 -3.27 6.20
CA PHE A 409 -8.38 -3.20 5.06
C PHE A 409 -9.25 -4.47 4.97
N MET A 410 -10.53 -4.39 5.37
CA MET A 410 -11.44 -5.53 5.32
C MET A 410 -12.21 -5.58 4.01
N SER A 411 -11.85 -6.53 3.15
CA SER A 411 -12.46 -6.72 1.83
C SER A 411 -12.32 -8.18 1.37
N GLN A 412 -12.85 -8.53 0.19
CA GLN A 412 -12.83 -9.86 -0.43
C GLN A 412 -11.48 -10.57 -0.39
N HIS A 413 -10.36 -9.86 -0.55
CA HIS A 413 -9.01 -10.42 -0.50
C HIS A 413 -8.69 -11.12 0.84
N MET A 414 -9.41 -10.79 1.92
CA MET A 414 -9.26 -11.43 3.22
C MET A 414 -9.56 -12.93 3.20
N ALA A 415 -10.44 -13.40 2.31
CA ALA A 415 -10.73 -14.82 2.15
C ALA A 415 -9.44 -15.62 1.89
N PHE A 416 -8.57 -15.09 1.03
CA PHE A 416 -7.26 -15.65 0.70
C PHE A 416 -6.25 -15.46 1.83
N ARG A 417 -6.24 -14.28 2.47
CA ARG A 417 -5.33 -13.98 3.60
C ARG A 417 -5.59 -14.89 4.80
N HIS A 418 -6.84 -15.20 5.10
CA HIS A 418 -7.20 -16.13 6.18
C HIS A 418 -6.64 -17.54 5.97
N MET A 419 -6.40 -17.92 4.71
CA MET A 419 -5.83 -19.21 4.30
C MET A 419 -4.30 -19.14 4.12
N GLY A 420 -3.65 -18.01 4.43
CA GLY A 420 -2.20 -17.84 4.31
C GLY A 420 -1.70 -17.55 2.88
N THR A 421 -2.60 -17.31 1.93
CA THR A 421 -2.26 -16.93 0.54
C THR A 421 -1.84 -15.45 0.51
N VAL A 422 -0.89 -15.10 -0.35
CA VAL A 422 -0.51 -13.69 -0.58
C VAL A 422 -1.62 -13.03 -1.38
N ALA A 423 -2.24 -11.98 -0.85
CA ALA A 423 -3.36 -11.32 -1.51
C ALA A 423 -3.42 -9.82 -1.20
N GLY A 424 -3.78 -9.03 -2.20
CA GLY A 424 -4.09 -7.60 -2.05
C GLY A 424 -5.34 -7.23 -2.84
N VAL A 425 -5.79 -6.00 -2.68
CA VAL A 425 -6.96 -5.46 -3.36
C VAL A 425 -6.67 -4.10 -3.97
N LEU A 426 -7.22 -3.85 -5.16
CA LEU A 426 -7.33 -2.54 -5.79
C LEU A 426 -8.79 -2.10 -5.71
N THR A 427 -9.05 -0.96 -5.07
CA THR A 427 -10.41 -0.48 -4.84
C THR A 427 -10.48 1.02 -4.60
N HIS A 428 -11.60 1.67 -4.89
CA HIS A 428 -11.87 3.03 -4.41
C HIS A 428 -12.73 3.05 -3.13
N GLY A 429 -12.84 1.91 -2.42
CA GLY A 429 -13.58 1.78 -1.17
C GLY A 429 -15.07 1.48 -1.36
N HIS A 430 -15.84 1.59 -0.27
CA HIS A 430 -17.30 1.42 -0.32
C HIS A 430 -17.96 2.69 -0.86
N ILE A 431 -17.99 2.81 -2.18
CA ILE A 431 -18.74 3.89 -2.85
C ILE A 431 -20.19 3.41 -2.99
N GLN A 432 -21.12 4.06 -2.29
CA GLN A 432 -22.55 3.99 -2.64
C GLN A 432 -22.69 4.46 -4.09
N GLU A 433 -23.35 3.68 -4.96
CA GLU A 433 -23.60 4.05 -6.36
C GLU A 433 -24.09 5.51 -6.44
N PRO A 434 -23.26 6.46 -6.89
CA PRO A 434 -23.67 7.85 -6.93
C PRO A 434 -24.54 8.05 -8.17
N ALA A 435 -25.68 8.72 -8.00
CA ALA A 435 -26.64 9.00 -9.07
C ALA A 435 -26.11 9.92 -10.20
N THR A 436 -24.86 10.40 -10.13
CA THR A 436 -24.39 11.57 -10.89
C THR A 436 -23.03 11.43 -11.59
N SER A 437 -22.35 10.29 -11.58
CA SER A 437 -21.05 10.18 -12.26
C SER A 437 -21.13 9.86 -13.74
N SER A 438 -20.22 10.46 -14.51
CA SER A 438 -20.11 10.18 -15.94
C SER A 438 -19.52 8.79 -16.14
N LEU A 439 -20.14 8.00 -17.03
CA LEU A 439 -19.65 6.67 -17.41
C LEU A 439 -18.17 6.72 -17.86
N LEU A 440 -17.76 7.84 -18.47
CA LEU A 440 -16.39 8.06 -18.94
C LEU A 440 -15.37 8.11 -17.79
N GLU A 441 -15.71 8.76 -16.67
CA GLU A 441 -14.84 8.76 -15.48
C GLU A 441 -14.71 7.36 -14.89
N GLN A 442 -15.82 6.65 -14.75
CA GLN A 442 -15.84 5.28 -14.24
C GLN A 442 -14.95 4.35 -15.07
N LEU A 443 -15.02 4.44 -16.40
CA LEU A 443 -14.17 3.68 -17.32
C LEU A 443 -12.69 4.06 -17.22
N SER A 444 -12.39 5.34 -16.99
CA SER A 444 -11.01 5.82 -16.82
C SER A 444 -10.37 5.26 -15.54
N SER A 445 -11.09 5.31 -14.42
CA SER A 445 -10.63 4.72 -13.14
C SER A 445 -10.45 3.20 -13.25
N ALA A 446 -11.40 2.52 -13.87
CA ALA A 446 -11.34 1.08 -14.08
C ALA A 446 -10.13 0.67 -14.93
N LYS A 447 -9.91 1.37 -16.06
CA LYS A 447 -8.72 1.19 -16.89
C LYS A 447 -7.43 1.42 -16.09
N THR A 448 -7.42 2.43 -15.22
CA THR A 448 -6.25 2.75 -14.40
C THR A 448 -5.91 1.61 -13.43
N ALA A 449 -6.89 1.12 -12.67
CA ALA A 449 -6.71 -0.02 -11.78
C ALA A 449 -6.31 -1.29 -12.55
N GLY A 450 -6.93 -1.54 -13.69
CA GLY A 450 -6.59 -2.67 -14.55
C GLY A 450 -5.18 -2.60 -15.14
N ASN A 451 -4.71 -1.41 -15.53
CA ASN A 451 -3.32 -1.20 -15.98
C ASN A 451 -2.31 -1.48 -14.86
N ILE A 452 -2.63 -1.18 -13.60
CA ILE A 452 -1.75 -1.51 -12.47
C ILE A 452 -1.65 -3.04 -12.30
N ALA A 453 -2.78 -3.75 -12.37
CA ALA A 453 -2.79 -5.21 -12.32
C ALA A 453 -2.04 -5.85 -13.50
N LEU A 454 -2.26 -5.36 -14.73
CA LEU A 454 -1.54 -5.79 -15.93
C LEU A 454 -0.03 -5.47 -15.84
N GLY A 455 0.32 -4.31 -15.31
CA GLY A 455 1.71 -3.92 -15.05
C GLY A 455 2.39 -4.91 -14.10
N HIS A 456 1.68 -5.36 -13.06
CA HIS A 456 2.23 -6.36 -12.14
C HIS A 456 2.44 -7.70 -12.81
N ILE A 457 1.50 -8.15 -13.64
CA ILE A 457 1.65 -9.38 -14.44
C ILE A 457 2.89 -9.24 -15.35
N THR A 458 2.95 -8.19 -16.17
CA THR A 458 4.02 -8.05 -17.17
C THR A 458 5.41 -7.88 -16.56
N GLN A 459 5.51 -7.23 -15.40
CA GLN A 459 6.79 -7.04 -14.70
C GLN A 459 7.21 -8.27 -13.90
N TYR A 460 6.30 -8.95 -13.21
CA TYR A 460 6.66 -9.97 -12.20
C TYR A 460 6.30 -11.41 -12.58
N ALA A 461 5.53 -11.66 -13.64
CA ALA A 461 5.18 -13.04 -14.03
C ALA A 461 6.34 -13.82 -14.68
N ASN A 462 7.34 -13.12 -15.23
CA ASN A 462 8.56 -13.69 -15.83
C ASN A 462 9.78 -13.72 -14.89
N ILE A 463 9.61 -13.26 -13.66
CA ILE A 463 10.70 -13.23 -12.70
C ILE A 463 10.76 -14.59 -12.00
N GLY A 464 11.59 -15.49 -12.52
CA GLY A 464 12.11 -16.61 -11.74
C GLY A 464 13.09 -16.12 -10.66
N VAL A 465 13.43 -17.00 -9.70
CA VAL A 465 14.39 -16.73 -8.59
C VAL A 465 15.67 -16.02 -9.05
N ILE A 466 16.11 -16.23 -10.29
CA ILE A 466 17.29 -15.59 -10.89
C ILE A 466 17.04 -14.14 -11.35
N GLY A 467 15.87 -13.82 -11.92
CA GLY A 467 15.52 -12.44 -12.29
C GLY A 467 15.38 -11.56 -11.05
N ASP A 468 14.91 -12.17 -9.98
CA ASP A 468 14.76 -11.62 -8.64
C ASP A 468 16.14 -11.29 -8.01
N ILE A 469 17.17 -12.10 -8.32
CA ILE A 469 18.57 -11.81 -8.00
C ILE A 469 19.16 -10.72 -8.92
N ILE A 470 18.80 -10.67 -10.20
CA ILE A 470 19.39 -9.77 -11.22
C ILE A 470 18.81 -8.35 -11.18
N HIS A 471 17.53 -8.19 -10.83
CA HIS A 471 16.84 -6.88 -10.82
C HIS A 471 17.57 -5.82 -9.96
N PRO A 472 18.08 -6.14 -8.75
CA PRO A 472 18.95 -5.22 -8.00
C PRO A 472 20.27 -4.88 -8.70
N PHE A 473 20.85 -5.81 -9.48
CA PHE A 473 22.09 -5.55 -10.23
C PHE A 473 21.88 -4.57 -11.39
N MET A 474 20.67 -4.45 -11.95
CA MET A 474 20.36 -3.45 -12.97
C MET A 474 20.48 -2.02 -12.42
N TYR A 475 20.06 -1.78 -11.18
CA TYR A 475 20.22 -0.48 -10.49
C TYR A 475 21.64 -0.24 -9.98
N MET A 476 22.48 -1.28 -9.89
CA MET A 476 23.92 -1.16 -9.61
C MET A 476 24.73 -0.77 -10.84
N SER A 477 24.18 -0.88 -12.06
CA SER A 477 24.89 -0.59 -13.30
C SER A 477 25.51 0.82 -13.36
N PRO A 478 24.88 1.92 -12.86
CA PRO A 478 25.49 3.24 -12.87
C PRO A 478 26.65 3.35 -11.86
N PHE A 479 26.54 2.67 -10.72
CA PHE A 479 27.55 2.69 -9.67
C PHE A 479 28.78 1.87 -10.07
N ILE A 480 28.55 0.68 -10.63
CA ILE A 480 29.60 -0.17 -11.22
C ILE A 480 30.26 0.56 -12.41
N PHE A 481 29.48 1.26 -13.24
CA PHE A 481 29.99 2.06 -14.35
C PHE A 481 30.83 3.26 -13.89
N LEU A 482 30.41 3.98 -12.85
CA LEU A 482 31.18 5.08 -12.24
C LEU A 482 32.50 4.56 -11.66
N LEU A 483 32.47 3.43 -10.95
CA LEU A 483 33.66 2.78 -10.40
C LEU A 483 34.59 2.27 -11.51
N ALA A 484 34.02 1.79 -12.63
CA ALA A 484 34.77 1.40 -13.82
C ALA A 484 35.46 2.60 -14.49
N ILE A 485 34.78 3.74 -14.62
CA ILE A 485 35.37 4.99 -15.12
C ILE A 485 36.54 5.43 -14.23
N LEU A 486 36.36 5.42 -12.91
CA LEU A 486 37.41 5.78 -11.95
C LEU A 486 38.61 4.83 -12.03
N TYR A 487 38.37 3.53 -12.20
CA TYR A 487 39.42 2.53 -12.43
C TYR A 487 40.15 2.76 -13.76
N MET A 488 39.41 2.99 -14.86
CA MET A 488 39.98 3.28 -16.18
C MET A 488 40.83 4.55 -16.16
N LEU A 489 40.35 5.63 -15.54
CA LEU A 489 41.08 6.90 -15.40
C LEU A 489 42.39 6.73 -14.62
N LYS A 490 42.43 5.81 -13.65
CA LYS A 490 43.65 5.52 -12.88
C LYS A 490 44.74 4.83 -13.70
N PHE A 491 44.37 4.01 -14.70
CA PHE A 491 45.30 3.17 -15.46
C PHE A 491 45.46 3.54 -16.95
N TYR A 492 44.62 4.43 -17.47
CA TYR A 492 44.79 4.99 -18.82
C TYR A 492 46.04 5.88 -18.88
N LYS A 493 46.77 5.82 -20.01
CA LYS A 493 48.08 6.47 -20.20
C LYS A 493 48.06 7.92 -19.68
N ARG A 494 48.71 8.15 -18.53
CA ARG A 494 48.80 9.47 -17.89
C ARG A 494 49.37 10.47 -18.92
N PRO A 495 48.69 11.58 -19.24
CA PRO A 495 49.28 12.60 -20.08
C PRO A 495 50.53 13.14 -19.38
N LYS A 496 51.67 13.14 -20.08
CA LYS A 496 52.95 13.65 -19.55
C LYS A 496 53.00 15.18 -19.44
N SER A 497 51.94 15.91 -19.81
CA SER A 497 51.98 17.38 -19.81
C SER A 497 51.85 17.92 -18.39
N GLU A 498 52.71 18.88 -18.01
CA GLU A 498 52.74 19.50 -16.69
C GLU A 498 51.70 20.63 -16.51
N THR A 499 50.50 20.46 -17.06
CA THR A 499 49.43 21.45 -16.83
C THR A 499 48.87 21.30 -15.41
N ILE A 500 48.51 22.41 -14.76
CA ILE A 500 48.05 22.43 -13.35
C ILE A 500 46.87 21.45 -13.12
N SER A 501 45.91 21.39 -14.05
CA SER A 501 44.78 20.45 -13.98
C SER A 501 45.20 18.98 -13.99
N SER A 502 46.22 18.61 -14.77
CA SER A 502 46.73 17.23 -14.81
C SER A 502 47.41 16.82 -13.50
N LYS A 503 48.06 17.77 -12.81
CA LYS A 503 48.76 17.55 -11.53
C LYS A 503 47.75 17.31 -10.39
N TYR A 504 46.63 18.02 -10.40
CA TYR A 504 45.53 17.81 -9.43
C TYR A 504 44.78 16.49 -9.65
N ILE A 505 44.46 16.15 -10.90
CA ILE A 505 43.80 14.87 -11.23
C ILE A 505 44.68 13.68 -10.83
N ASN A 506 45.98 13.74 -11.12
CA ASN A 506 46.93 12.69 -10.72
C ASN A 506 47.03 12.56 -9.19
N LYS A 507 46.99 13.69 -8.46
CA LYS A 507 47.06 13.69 -6.98
C LYS A 507 45.81 13.06 -6.35
N ILE A 508 44.63 13.26 -6.93
CA ILE A 508 43.36 12.63 -6.49
C ILE A 508 43.37 11.12 -6.75
N LEU A 509 43.85 10.67 -7.91
CA LEU A 509 43.89 9.24 -8.27
C LEU A 509 44.94 8.43 -7.47
N ASP A 510 45.95 9.09 -6.92
CA ASP A 510 47.01 8.52 -6.08
C ASP A 510 46.63 8.49 -4.56
N TYR A 511 45.44 8.96 -4.16
CA TYR A 511 44.95 8.83 -2.76
C TYR A 511 44.65 7.37 -2.36
N PRO A 512 44.94 6.93 -1.12
CA PRO A 512 44.74 5.56 -0.65
C PRO A 512 43.27 5.07 -0.64
N ILE A 513 42.31 5.99 -0.52
CA ILE A 513 40.87 5.68 -0.57
C ILE A 513 40.45 5.11 -1.93
N VAL A 514 41.18 5.45 -3.00
CA VAL A 514 41.00 4.91 -4.37
C VAL A 514 41.95 3.73 -4.63
N SER A 515 42.45 3.07 -3.59
CA SER A 515 43.21 1.82 -3.77
C SER A 515 42.27 0.74 -4.31
N THR A 516 42.79 -0.14 -5.18
CA THR A 516 42.04 -1.28 -5.72
C THR A 516 41.39 -2.09 -4.61
N THR A 517 42.07 -2.25 -3.48
CA THR A 517 41.58 -2.98 -2.32
C THR A 517 40.37 -2.29 -1.68
N SER A 518 40.41 -0.97 -1.50
CA SER A 518 39.29 -0.19 -0.94
C SER A 518 38.06 -0.22 -1.84
N LEU A 519 38.26 -0.15 -3.17
CA LEU A 519 37.17 -0.22 -4.15
C LEU A 519 36.50 -1.60 -4.14
N PHE A 520 37.30 -2.68 -4.14
CA PHE A 520 36.79 -4.06 -4.08
C PHE A 520 36.10 -4.38 -2.75
N VAL A 521 36.56 -3.80 -1.63
CA VAL A 521 35.92 -3.97 -0.31
C VAL A 521 34.58 -3.26 -0.25
N VAL A 522 34.48 -2.02 -0.78
CA VAL A 522 33.20 -1.29 -0.83
C VAL A 522 32.20 -1.97 -1.77
N ILE A 523 32.65 -2.42 -2.95
CA ILE A 523 31.81 -3.20 -3.89
C ILE A 523 31.38 -4.53 -3.25
N GLY A 524 32.31 -5.23 -2.60
CA GLY A 524 32.02 -6.50 -1.93
C GLY A 524 31.04 -6.36 -0.77
N LEU A 525 31.19 -5.32 0.06
CA LEU A 525 30.26 -5.01 1.15
C LEU A 525 28.87 -4.62 0.61
N ALA A 526 28.80 -3.78 -0.43
CA ALA A 526 27.53 -3.41 -1.06
C ALA A 526 26.80 -4.62 -1.65
N ILE A 527 27.50 -5.51 -2.36
CA ILE A 527 26.92 -6.73 -2.92
C ILE A 527 26.47 -7.69 -1.80
N ILE A 528 27.29 -7.90 -0.76
CA ILE A 528 26.94 -8.80 0.35
C ILE A 528 25.74 -8.27 1.14
N LEU A 529 25.68 -6.96 1.41
CA LEU A 529 24.58 -6.35 2.16
C LEU A 529 23.27 -6.38 1.37
N GLN A 530 23.30 -6.14 0.06
CA GLN A 530 22.10 -6.17 -0.77
C GLN A 530 21.60 -7.60 -1.04
N VAL A 531 22.49 -8.56 -1.33
CA VAL A 531 22.13 -9.98 -1.48
C VAL A 531 21.53 -10.51 -0.17
N ARG A 532 22.02 -10.05 0.98
CA ARG A 532 21.52 -10.48 2.29
C ARG A 532 20.20 -9.83 2.68
N HIS A 533 19.96 -8.55 2.32
CA HIS A 533 18.64 -7.90 2.45
C HIS A 533 17.59 -8.57 1.56
N TYR A 534 18.00 -8.96 0.34
CA TYR A 534 17.14 -9.65 -0.60
C TYR A 534 16.81 -11.10 -0.19
N VAL A 535 17.81 -11.86 0.31
CA VAL A 535 17.59 -13.20 0.89
C VAL A 535 16.71 -13.12 2.14
N ALA A 536 16.86 -12.07 2.94
CA ALA A 536 16.01 -11.79 4.09
C ALA A 536 14.55 -11.53 3.68
N GLU A 537 14.31 -10.70 2.65
CA GLU A 537 12.97 -10.41 2.11
C GLU A 537 12.31 -11.61 1.43
N THR A 538 13.09 -12.48 0.79
CA THR A 538 12.57 -13.64 0.05
C THR A 538 12.35 -14.89 0.90
N THR A 539 13.12 -15.09 1.97
CA THR A 539 13.06 -16.32 2.78
C THR A 539 12.32 -16.17 4.12
N GLY A 540 12.02 -14.95 4.56
CA GLY A 540 11.31 -14.68 5.82
C GLY A 540 12.04 -15.14 7.09
N ALA A 541 13.32 -15.50 6.99
CA ALA A 541 14.13 -15.97 8.10
C ALA A 541 15.08 -14.86 8.58
N LEU A 542 14.61 -13.94 9.43
CA LEU A 542 15.50 -13.08 10.20
C LEU A 542 15.49 -13.45 11.69
N HIS A 543 16.64 -13.88 12.21
CA HIS A 543 16.88 -13.95 13.64
C HIS A 543 16.97 -12.53 14.23
N THR A 544 16.24 -12.31 15.33
CA THR A 544 16.06 -11.05 16.10
C THR A 544 17.34 -10.28 16.48
N ASN A 545 18.51 -10.91 16.48
CA ASN A 545 19.78 -10.20 16.76
C ASN A 545 20.31 -9.36 15.58
N ILE A 546 19.67 -9.42 14.40
CA ILE A 546 20.11 -8.74 13.18
C ILE A 546 19.35 -7.42 12.94
N GLU A 547 18.13 -7.28 13.48
CA GLU A 547 17.26 -6.10 13.36
C GLU A 547 17.96 -4.80 13.82
N ILE A 548 18.63 -4.85 14.97
CA ILE A 548 19.29 -3.69 15.59
C ILE A 548 20.47 -3.19 14.76
N THR A 549 21.13 -4.06 14.00
CA THR A 549 22.31 -3.65 13.20
C THR A 549 21.90 -3.08 11.83
N PHE A 550 20.70 -3.43 11.33
CA PHE A 550 20.23 -3.06 10.00
C PHE A 550 19.51 -1.70 9.98
N GLU A 551 18.62 -1.43 10.95
CA GLU A 551 18.00 -0.09 11.09
C GLU A 551 19.06 1.00 11.28
N LEU A 552 20.07 0.74 12.11
CA LEU A 552 21.15 1.69 12.40
C LEU A 552 22.01 2.04 11.17
N VAL A 553 22.17 1.12 10.21
CA VAL A 553 22.98 1.34 9.00
C VAL A 553 22.14 1.98 7.88
N MET A 554 20.87 1.58 7.73
CA MET A 554 19.98 2.13 6.70
C MET A 554 19.47 3.53 7.04
N ILE A 555 19.16 3.83 8.30
CA ILE A 555 18.86 5.21 8.75
C ILE A 555 20.09 6.09 8.52
N HIS A 556 21.30 5.59 8.80
CA HIS A 556 22.54 6.30 8.49
C HIS A 556 22.72 6.57 6.99
N LEU A 557 22.43 5.63 6.09
CA LEU A 557 22.66 5.79 4.64
C LEU A 557 21.57 6.63 3.93
N LEU A 558 20.30 6.47 4.31
CA LEU A 558 19.17 7.20 3.71
C LEU A 558 19.07 8.65 4.19
N GLU A 559 19.45 8.94 5.44
CA GLU A 559 19.51 10.32 5.92
C GLU A 559 20.79 11.03 5.47
N THR A 560 21.92 10.33 5.35
CA THR A 560 23.17 10.98 4.93
C THR A 560 23.24 11.31 3.45
N ILE A 561 22.62 10.57 2.52
CA ILE A 561 22.85 10.83 1.08
C ILE A 561 22.17 12.13 0.60
N PRO A 562 20.87 12.39 0.86
CA PRO A 562 20.23 13.65 0.48
C PRO A 562 20.74 14.82 1.32
N ALA A 563 20.96 14.62 2.63
CA ALA A 563 21.52 15.64 3.51
C ALA A 563 22.98 15.96 3.16
N MET A 564 23.80 14.99 2.75
CA MET A 564 25.15 15.24 2.23
C MET A 564 25.09 15.97 0.91
N ILE A 565 24.18 15.68 -0.01
CA ILE A 565 24.11 16.42 -1.29
C ILE A 565 23.65 17.88 -1.05
N LEU A 566 22.66 18.09 -0.16
CA LEU A 566 22.15 19.41 0.22
C LEU A 566 23.07 20.19 1.18
N LEU A 567 23.92 19.53 1.97
CA LEU A 567 24.92 20.19 2.83
C LEU A 567 26.25 20.37 2.10
N ILE A 568 26.72 19.39 1.34
CA ILE A 568 28.00 19.46 0.63
C ILE A 568 27.92 20.50 -0.47
N TYR A 569 26.82 20.67 -1.20
CA TYR A 569 26.79 21.65 -2.29
C TYR A 569 26.93 23.11 -1.81
N PRO A 570 26.14 23.62 -0.82
CA PRO A 570 26.37 24.94 -0.23
C PRO A 570 27.69 25.01 0.52
N PHE A 571 28.13 23.94 1.20
CA PHE A 571 29.40 23.91 1.93
C PHE A 571 30.60 23.95 0.98
N LEU A 572 30.55 23.30 -0.18
CA LEU A 572 31.59 23.36 -1.21
C LEU A 572 31.59 24.74 -1.89
N VAL A 573 30.42 25.33 -2.14
CA VAL A 573 30.30 26.68 -2.72
C VAL A 573 30.82 27.75 -1.75
N ILE A 574 30.50 27.63 -0.46
CA ILE A 574 31.01 28.51 0.60
C ILE A 574 32.51 28.28 0.82
N LEU A 575 32.98 27.03 0.83
CA LEU A 575 34.40 26.71 0.97
C LEU A 575 35.21 27.23 -0.23
N VAL A 576 34.70 27.11 -1.44
CA VAL A 576 35.31 27.67 -2.65
C VAL A 576 35.27 29.20 -2.60
N ALA A 577 34.18 29.83 -2.16
CA ALA A 577 34.10 31.28 -2.00
C ALA A 577 35.06 31.79 -0.92
N VAL A 578 35.20 31.10 0.21
CA VAL A 578 36.14 31.42 1.29
C VAL A 578 37.58 31.23 0.81
N VAL A 579 37.90 30.15 0.10
CA VAL A 579 39.24 29.91 -0.46
C VAL A 579 39.56 30.96 -1.52
N VAL A 580 38.62 31.34 -2.38
CA VAL A 580 38.81 32.38 -3.40
C VAL A 580 38.97 33.76 -2.76
N LEU A 581 38.14 34.13 -1.79
CA LEU A 581 38.23 35.42 -1.09
C LEU A 581 39.49 35.52 -0.22
N THR A 582 39.89 34.45 0.47
CA THR A 582 41.15 34.41 1.22
C THR A 582 42.36 34.43 0.31
N THR A 583 42.30 33.77 -0.86
CA THR A 583 43.37 33.82 -1.87
C THR A 583 43.47 35.22 -2.51
N ILE A 584 42.34 35.86 -2.84
CA ILE A 584 42.30 37.25 -3.34
C ILE A 584 42.80 38.21 -2.26
N ALA A 585 42.41 38.05 -1.00
CA ALA A 585 42.93 38.85 0.11
C ALA A 585 44.43 38.64 0.31
N MET A 586 44.94 37.40 0.25
CA MET A 586 46.37 37.13 0.31
C MET A 586 47.12 37.77 -0.87
N ILE A 587 46.57 37.75 -2.08
CA ILE A 587 47.18 38.36 -3.27
C ILE A 587 47.17 39.89 -3.19
N VAL A 588 46.07 40.50 -2.75
CA VAL A 588 45.90 41.96 -2.63
C VAL A 588 46.72 42.52 -1.47
N PHE A 589 46.87 41.78 -0.36
CA PHE A 589 47.55 42.24 0.84
C PHE A 589 48.98 41.70 1.01
N ALA A 590 49.47 40.83 0.12
CA ALA A 590 50.87 40.36 0.09
C ALA A 590 51.91 41.49 -0.03
N LYS A 591 51.49 42.73 -0.35
CA LYS A 591 52.37 43.90 -0.42
C LYS A 591 52.38 44.81 0.82
N LYS A 592 51.60 44.54 1.88
CA LYS A 592 51.67 45.33 3.13
C LYS A 592 51.74 44.42 4.37
N SER A 593 52.88 44.46 5.04
CA SER A 593 53.17 43.68 6.25
C SER A 593 52.43 44.22 7.49
N SER A 594 51.17 43.84 7.67
CA SER A 594 50.53 44.01 8.99
C SER A 594 49.49 42.93 9.27
N ASN A 595 49.73 42.18 10.35
CA ASN A 595 48.90 41.08 10.86
C ASN A 595 47.46 41.50 11.22
N ILE A 596 47.16 42.81 11.28
CA ILE A 596 45.84 43.36 11.60
C ILE A 596 44.81 43.01 10.52
N TYR A 597 45.22 42.98 9.24
CA TYR A 597 44.27 42.73 8.14
C TYR A 597 43.85 41.25 8.04
N ALA A 598 44.72 40.32 8.40
CA ALA A 598 44.37 38.90 8.49
C ALA A 598 43.36 38.64 9.63
N ILE A 599 43.53 39.31 10.77
CA ILE A 599 42.62 39.21 11.93
C ILE A 599 41.24 39.79 11.58
N ILE A 600 41.18 40.97 10.95
CA ILE A 600 39.91 41.59 10.53
C ILE A 600 39.18 40.69 9.51
N THR A 601 39.90 40.13 8.54
CA THR A 601 39.31 39.23 7.53
C THR A 601 38.77 37.95 8.18
N MET A 602 39.48 37.41 9.19
CA MET A 602 39.04 36.23 9.93
C MET A 602 37.79 36.49 10.78
N ILE A 603 37.72 37.66 11.45
CA ILE A 603 36.55 38.09 12.24
C ILE A 603 35.33 38.27 11.32
N ILE A 604 35.50 38.92 10.17
CA ILE A 604 34.41 39.11 9.19
C ILE A 604 33.93 37.76 8.63
N THR A 605 34.85 36.84 8.35
CA THR A 605 34.52 35.49 7.85
C THR A 605 33.77 34.67 8.92
N TYR A 606 34.18 34.78 10.19
CA TYR A 606 33.53 34.11 11.32
C TYR A 606 32.11 34.64 11.58
N PHE A 607 31.92 35.96 11.60
CA PHE A 607 30.58 36.55 11.77
C PHE A 607 29.67 36.29 10.56
N SER A 608 30.21 36.26 9.35
CA SER A 608 29.44 35.88 8.14
C SER A 608 29.01 34.41 8.19
N PHE A 609 29.89 33.52 8.66
CA PHE A 609 29.56 32.12 8.90
C PHE A 609 28.46 31.97 9.97
N LEU A 610 28.59 32.66 11.10
CA LEU A 610 27.57 32.65 12.16
C LEU A 610 26.22 33.19 11.69
N PHE A 611 26.21 34.27 10.90
CA PHE A 611 24.98 34.85 10.34
C PHE A 611 24.29 33.89 9.36
N VAL A 612 25.05 33.20 8.50
CA VAL A 612 24.52 32.21 7.55
C VAL A 612 24.00 30.98 8.30
N MET A 613 24.72 30.46 9.29
CA MET A 613 24.25 29.36 10.13
C MET A 613 22.96 29.75 10.86
N MET A 614 22.91 30.91 11.50
CA MET A 614 21.68 31.39 12.16
C MET A 614 20.50 31.61 11.19
N SER A 615 20.78 31.86 9.90
CA SER A 615 19.76 32.02 8.85
C SER A 615 19.27 30.69 8.29
N VAL A 616 20.17 29.69 8.16
CA VAL A 616 19.84 28.33 7.71
C VAL A 616 19.10 27.53 8.78
N PHE A 617 19.39 27.79 10.07
CA PHE A 617 18.76 27.10 11.20
C PHE A 617 17.49 27.80 11.74
N ARG A 618 16.97 28.84 11.06
CA ARG A 618 15.69 29.44 11.44
C ARG A 618 14.53 28.64 10.83
N TYR A 619 13.92 27.84 11.72
CA TYR A 619 12.50 27.50 11.85
C TYR A 619 11.95 26.09 11.55
N ASP A 620 12.60 25.19 10.78
CA ASP A 620 11.96 23.88 10.48
C ASP A 620 12.78 22.61 10.82
N TYR A 621 14.02 22.72 11.32
CA TYR A 621 14.91 21.54 11.51
C TYR A 621 15.19 21.17 12.98
N LEU A 622 14.38 21.66 13.92
CA LEU A 622 14.57 21.42 15.37
C LEU A 622 14.26 19.99 15.83
N VAL A 623 13.71 19.12 14.98
CA VAL A 623 13.37 17.73 15.34
C VAL A 623 14.54 16.76 15.18
N VAL A 624 15.55 17.09 14.36
CA VAL A 624 16.64 16.16 13.99
C VAL A 624 17.88 16.32 14.88
N LEU A 625 18.05 17.48 15.51
CA LEU A 625 19.25 17.82 16.28
C LEU A 625 19.47 17.01 17.59
N PRO A 626 18.43 16.62 18.35
CA PRO A 626 18.61 15.81 19.56
C PRO A 626 19.18 14.41 19.27
N ASN A 627 18.73 13.75 18.20
CA ASN A 627 19.19 12.39 17.84
C ASN A 627 20.66 12.34 17.39
N LEU A 628 21.13 13.38 16.71
CA LEU A 628 22.54 13.54 16.29
C LEU A 628 23.50 13.74 17.48
N LEU A 629 22.98 14.25 18.60
CA LEU A 629 23.76 14.61 19.79
C LEU A 629 23.64 13.56 20.92
N SER A 630 22.96 12.45 20.72
CA SER A 630 22.88 11.37 21.72
C SER A 630 24.26 10.86 22.19
N PHE A 631 24.32 10.32 23.42
CA PHE A 631 25.55 9.90 24.10
C PHE A 631 26.42 8.92 23.27
N ASN A 632 25.79 8.08 22.42
CA ASN A 632 26.48 7.14 21.54
C ASN A 632 27.18 7.83 20.35
N ASN A 633 26.67 8.98 19.89
CA ASN A 633 27.23 9.75 18.78
C ASN A 633 28.36 10.71 19.22
N ALA A 634 28.33 11.15 20.48
CA ALA A 634 29.42 11.96 21.07
C ALA A 634 30.79 11.24 21.03
N GLY A 635 30.79 9.91 21.17
CA GLY A 635 32.00 9.08 21.06
C GLY A 635 32.60 9.06 19.65
N ILE A 636 31.76 9.13 18.61
CA ILE A 636 32.18 9.13 17.20
C ILE A 636 32.76 10.49 16.81
N VAL A 637 32.14 11.58 17.27
CA VAL A 637 32.67 12.94 17.07
C VAL A 637 34.01 13.09 17.80
N LEU A 638 34.11 12.60 19.04
CA LEU A 638 35.36 12.60 19.80
C LEU A 638 36.46 11.75 19.11
N HIS A 639 36.12 10.56 18.61
CA HIS A 639 37.05 9.73 17.85
C HIS A 639 37.51 10.39 16.55
N THR A 640 36.62 11.08 15.85
CA THR A 640 36.93 11.78 14.60
C THR A 640 37.87 12.96 14.87
N ILE A 641 37.63 13.72 15.93
CA ILE A 641 38.51 14.81 16.37
C ILE A 641 39.88 14.27 16.81
N ILE A 642 39.93 13.21 17.62
CA ILE A 642 41.19 12.58 18.05
C ILE A 642 41.97 12.04 16.84
N THR A 643 41.28 11.47 15.84
CA THR A 643 41.90 10.94 14.62
C THR A 643 42.45 12.05 13.74
N LEU A 644 41.71 13.15 13.58
CA LEU A 644 42.17 14.33 12.85
C LEU A 644 43.37 15.00 13.54
N VAL A 645 43.34 15.13 14.87
CA VAL A 645 44.45 15.66 15.66
C VAL A 645 45.68 14.74 15.57
N SER A 646 45.48 13.42 15.60
CA SER A 646 46.56 12.43 15.46
C SER A 646 47.19 12.45 14.06
N LEU A 647 46.38 12.57 13.01
CA LEU A 647 46.86 12.74 11.62
C LEU A 647 47.66 14.04 11.46
N LEU A 648 47.21 15.11 12.13
CA LEU A 648 47.89 16.41 12.12
C LEU A 648 49.24 16.36 12.84
N ILE A 649 49.31 15.73 14.02
CA ILE A 649 50.57 15.51 14.76
C ILE A 649 51.54 14.66 13.94
N THR A 650 51.04 13.61 13.28
CA THR A 650 51.84 12.73 12.43
C THR A 650 52.40 13.47 11.21
N PHE A 651 51.61 14.37 10.62
CA PHE A 651 52.04 15.23 9.52
C PHE A 651 53.14 16.22 9.95
N ILE A 652 53.02 16.81 11.15
CA ILE A 652 54.03 17.72 11.73
C ILE A 652 55.35 16.98 11.99
N TRP A 653 55.29 15.79 12.59
CA TRP A 653 56.46 14.96 12.84
C TRP A 653 57.20 14.56 11.55
N MET A 654 56.45 14.23 10.48
CA MET A 654 57.03 13.95 9.17
C MET A 654 57.63 15.19 8.50
N ALA A 655 57.03 16.37 8.67
CA ALA A 655 57.55 17.62 8.11
C ALA A 655 58.86 18.07 8.80
N GLU A 656 58.98 17.89 10.11
CA GLU A 656 60.21 18.21 10.87
C GLU A 656 61.36 17.25 10.55
N LYS A 657 61.07 15.96 10.38
CA LYS A 657 62.10 14.94 10.06
C LYS A 657 62.66 15.07 8.64
N ASN A 658 61.86 15.61 7.72
CA ASN A 658 62.23 15.71 6.30
C ASN A 658 62.81 17.07 5.89
N LYS A 659 63.12 17.99 6.83
CA LYS A 659 63.72 19.33 6.60
C LYS A 659 63.26 19.93 5.26
N ILE A 660 61.97 20.24 5.17
CA ILE A 660 61.41 20.90 4.00
C ILE A 660 61.96 22.34 3.98
N GLU A 661 63.02 22.58 3.21
CA GLU A 661 63.64 23.91 3.08
C GLU A 661 62.69 24.88 2.37
N GLY A 662 62.55 26.10 2.93
CA GLY A 662 61.89 27.23 2.26
C GLY A 662 60.63 27.79 2.92
N TYR A 663 60.13 27.20 4.02
CA TYR A 663 58.98 27.73 4.75
C TYR A 663 59.33 28.08 6.20
N ASP A 664 59.04 29.32 6.61
CA ASP A 664 59.12 29.71 8.01
C ASP A 664 58.02 29.01 8.80
N MET A 665 58.42 27.97 9.53
CA MET A 665 57.54 27.12 10.34
C MET A 665 56.80 27.87 11.44
N THR A 666 57.18 29.12 11.73
CA THR A 666 56.52 29.99 12.71
C THR A 666 55.07 30.28 12.31
N HIS A 667 54.79 30.52 11.02
CA HIS A 667 53.43 30.80 10.54
C HIS A 667 52.51 29.57 10.58
N ILE A 668 53.07 28.38 10.34
CA ILE A 668 52.33 27.11 10.41
C ILE A 668 52.02 26.75 11.86
N LYS A 669 52.98 26.92 12.77
CA LYS A 669 52.79 26.70 14.22
C LYS A 669 51.72 27.64 14.80
N VAL A 670 51.69 28.90 14.35
CA VAL A 670 50.68 29.89 14.74
C VAL A 670 49.29 29.53 14.20
N ALA A 671 49.16 29.17 12.92
CA ALA A 671 47.89 28.74 12.33
C ALA A 671 47.32 27.48 13.02
N LEU A 672 48.18 26.55 13.44
CA LEU A 672 47.80 25.35 14.17
C LEU A 672 47.32 25.65 15.60
N CYS A 673 48.00 26.57 16.31
CA CYS A 673 47.54 27.05 17.62
C CYS A 673 46.14 27.68 17.52
N TYR A 674 45.90 28.50 16.49
CA TYR A 674 44.59 29.12 16.27
C TYR A 674 43.51 28.10 15.90
N THR A 675 43.83 27.05 15.14
CA THR A 675 42.89 25.98 14.80
C THR A 675 42.52 25.14 16.04
N PHE A 676 43.48 24.87 16.91
CA PHE A 676 43.26 24.16 18.17
C PHE A 676 42.38 24.98 19.13
N VAL A 677 42.66 26.28 19.28
CA VAL A 677 41.83 27.19 20.08
C VAL A 677 40.41 27.30 19.51
N PHE A 678 40.26 27.38 18.18
CA PHE A 678 38.98 27.40 17.51
C PHE A 678 38.15 26.14 17.81
N LEU A 679 38.72 24.95 17.61
CA LEU A 679 38.05 23.67 17.90
C LEU A 679 37.68 23.53 19.39
N THR A 680 38.54 24.00 20.29
CA THR A 680 38.31 23.95 21.75
C THR A 680 37.16 24.87 22.16
N ILE A 681 37.11 26.10 21.62
CA ILE A 681 36.02 27.06 21.90
C ILE A 681 34.70 26.54 21.33
N THR A 682 34.69 26.01 20.10
CA THR A 682 33.50 25.37 19.50
C THR A 682 33.01 24.19 20.34
N PHE A 683 33.90 23.35 20.86
CA PHE A 683 33.53 22.24 21.73
C PHE A 683 32.91 22.71 23.06
N ILE A 684 33.52 23.69 23.73
CA ILE A 684 33.04 24.25 25.01
C ILE A 684 31.69 24.97 24.84
N THR A 685 31.45 25.61 23.70
CA THR A 685 30.20 26.36 23.44
C THR A 685 29.03 25.48 23.01
N VAL A 686 29.29 24.32 22.39
CA VAL A 686 28.26 23.38 21.94
C VAL A 686 27.94 22.32 23.01
N ALA A 687 28.90 21.95 23.85
CA ALA A 687 28.75 20.95 24.92
C ALA A 687 27.58 21.18 25.93
N PRO A 688 27.18 22.42 26.30
CA PRO A 688 26.09 22.63 27.26
C PRO A 688 24.69 22.34 26.71
N PHE A 689 24.51 22.29 25.38
CA PHE A 689 23.22 21.97 24.75
C PHE A 689 22.91 20.47 24.71
N LEU A 690 23.87 19.62 25.11
CA LEU A 690 23.79 18.17 25.06
C LEU A 690 23.17 17.50 26.30
N SER A 691 22.99 18.21 27.43
CA SER A 691 22.80 17.55 28.73
C SER A 691 21.51 17.84 29.49
N THR A 692 20.64 18.74 29.02
CA THR A 692 19.51 19.22 29.85
C THR A 692 18.16 18.60 29.52
N ASP A 693 17.82 18.35 28.25
CA ASP A 693 16.46 17.89 27.89
C ASP A 693 16.28 16.36 27.96
N GLU A 694 17.27 15.57 27.51
CA GLU A 694 17.21 14.11 27.60
C GLU A 694 17.29 13.61 29.06
N MET A 695 18.09 14.26 29.92
CA MET A 695 18.14 13.92 31.34
C MET A 695 16.82 14.19 32.08
N PHE A 696 16.06 15.21 31.66
CA PHE A 696 14.77 15.53 32.27
C PHE A 696 13.69 14.51 31.89
N GLN A 697 13.71 14.00 30.64
CA GLN A 697 12.80 12.94 30.19
C GLN A 697 13.16 11.56 30.77
N LEU A 698 14.45 11.23 30.87
CA LEU A 698 14.90 9.97 31.48
C LEU A 698 14.54 9.88 32.97
N MET A 699 14.63 10.99 33.72
CA MET A 699 14.21 11.02 35.13
C MET A 699 12.70 10.85 35.33
N GLN A 700 11.85 11.20 34.36
CA GLN A 700 10.39 10.97 34.43
C GLN A 700 9.99 9.53 34.10
N SER A 701 10.81 8.78 33.36
CA SER A 701 10.48 7.43 32.88
C SER A 701 10.56 6.30 33.93
N GLY A 702 10.97 6.58 35.17
CA GLY A 702 10.99 5.61 36.27
C GLY A 702 11.97 4.43 36.12
N SER A 703 12.79 4.41 35.06
CA SER A 703 13.69 3.31 34.73
C SER A 703 14.92 3.32 35.65
N ARG A 704 14.97 2.42 36.64
CA ARG A 704 16.18 2.17 37.43
C ARG A 704 17.21 1.42 36.58
N VAL A 705 18.18 2.14 36.03
CA VAL A 705 19.39 1.53 35.47
C VAL A 705 20.47 1.55 36.55
N ARG A 706 20.94 0.36 36.97
CA ARG A 706 22.17 0.24 37.78
C ARG A 706 23.36 0.47 36.85
N PHE A 707 24.22 1.41 37.25
CA PHE A 707 25.51 1.73 36.63
C PHE A 707 26.45 0.53 36.55
#